data_AF-A0A3L7Q354-F1
#
_entry.id   AF-A0A3L7Q354-F1
#
_cell.length_a   1.000
_cell.length_b   1.000
_cell.length_c   1.000
_cell.angle_alpha   90.00
_cell.angle_beta   90.00
_cell.angle_gamma   90.00
#
_symmetry.space_group_name_H-M   'P 1'
#
loop_
_entity.id
_entity.type
_entity.pdbx_description
1 polymer ?
#
loop_
_entity_poly.entity_id
_entity_poly.type
_entity_poly.pdbx_seq_one_letter_code
_entity_poly.pdbx_strand_id
1 'polypeptide(L)'
;MPPDSRFVFPGDGWMINSCVIRHGNSAVRASGRCWRMRGTTWGWLLATTAVTLSSFVEAQDTQPAGSAAPTAPVTEPAAPAANGPAPGHSVHGEVFDEGPRQAAVLMGNTGNVHWPVQSSVPGVQAFINQGLGQLHGFWYFEAERSFRQAAKLDHDCATAYLGMALANFENQKRARGFMAEAVKRKEKVSAHERMYIDAFEAFLKEEPQAEQPKDAQPLTSKEKADKDREADKKHRERLASDLEKILHEHPDDLEAKSLLGWHLWMSRSKGVPIVSYFAVDALLHDVLDKNPLHPCHHYLIHLWDYEKSERSLDSAAKCGQSAPAIAHMWHMPGHIYSRVNRYHDAVYQQEASARVDYAQMMRYRILPDQIHNFAHNNEWLIRNLIHIGNENAARDMALNMLSLPRHPKWNKAEDTGDSAGLGRNRLLETLVQFEDWNALRQLADNPILEEGINEDQKIKRLQYLGLAAFGAGNILGGCDYTTTLIRMRSAIEDEQKAAESKAREQATQAMKPAAEIDKAGKDAANGFNGRLTAFRMAIQDLEAQIHLAHGAYADAQNLLKNTTRVDRPLQARIQLRLGETDKAIKTARDHVDSHKNETIPLTHLISILWDAGRKDEAKAEFEKLRKISAAIDRTAPVFQTLTPIALDLQFPADWTQPLEPRTDTGVRPELASLGPYTWEPQPAAPWSLSDHEGKPVSLADLRGKPVIVVFYLGAGCLHCVEQLHKFAPQSAEFAQQGIEIIGVSTDSTSDLLDAHKNYTGKFPFRLLSNHDLSVFKAYRCHDDFEGKPLHGTFLIGADGRELWHDIGAEPFMDVDFLLKESKRLVQLHSQPTVPAAPAAASTGVLTLADSQLRRRFHTQEQAPCAGLSDC
;
A
#
# COMPACT_ATOMS: atom_id res chain seq x y z
N MET A 1 7.63 -68.58 19.15
CA MET A 1 6.74 -69.34 18.25
C MET A 1 5.82 -68.34 17.56
N PRO A 2 5.66 -68.46 16.24
CA PRO A 2 5.65 -67.34 15.28
C PRO A 2 4.36 -67.47 14.41
N PRO A 3 4.23 -67.14 13.09
CA PRO A 3 5.20 -66.86 11.99
C PRO A 3 5.14 -65.40 11.48
N ASP A 4 6.22 -64.76 11.01
CA ASP A 4 6.99 -64.93 9.75
C ASP A 4 6.18 -64.54 8.49
N SER A 5 6.67 -63.80 7.48
CA SER A 5 8.04 -63.50 7.04
C SER A 5 8.09 -62.40 5.95
N ARG A 6 9.19 -61.64 6.01
CA ARG A 6 9.97 -60.88 4.99
C ARG A 6 9.80 -61.27 3.51
N PHE A 7 10.03 -60.32 2.60
CA PHE A 7 10.91 -60.39 1.39
C PHE A 7 10.97 -58.96 0.76
N VAL A 8 12.04 -58.17 0.89
CA VAL A 8 13.28 -58.08 0.07
C VAL A 8 13.03 -57.72 -1.40
N PHE A 9 13.43 -56.50 -1.78
CA PHE A 9 13.74 -56.08 -3.16
C PHE A 9 15.12 -56.62 -3.59
N PRO A 10 15.29 -56.90 -4.89
CA PRO A 10 16.31 -56.20 -5.70
C PRO A 10 15.65 -55.73 -7.02
N GLY A 11 16.03 -54.62 -7.66
CA GLY A 11 17.37 -54.13 -7.96
C GLY A 11 17.42 -53.93 -9.48
N ASP A 12 17.76 -52.71 -9.89
CA ASP A 12 18.36 -52.28 -11.16
C ASP A 12 17.67 -52.55 -12.52
N GLY A 13 17.68 -51.52 -13.37
CA GLY A 13 17.68 -51.74 -14.82
C GLY A 13 16.96 -50.69 -15.66
N TRP A 14 17.66 -49.62 -15.99
CA TRP A 14 17.32 -48.65 -17.04
C TRP A 14 17.15 -49.30 -18.43
N MET A 15 16.17 -48.82 -19.23
CA MET A 15 16.37 -48.25 -20.58
C MET A 15 15.08 -48.20 -21.43
N ILE A 16 14.63 -46.97 -21.73
CA ILE A 16 14.39 -46.40 -23.07
C ILE A 16 14.06 -47.40 -24.21
N ASN A 17 12.83 -47.40 -24.76
CA ASN A 17 12.48 -46.71 -26.02
C ASN A 17 11.04 -47.00 -26.53
N SER A 18 10.47 -45.98 -27.18
CA SER A 18 9.57 -46.03 -28.35
C SER A 18 8.09 -46.47 -28.22
N CYS A 19 7.24 -45.44 -28.07
CA CYS A 19 6.23 -45.01 -29.07
C CYS A 19 5.32 -46.06 -29.74
N VAL A 20 4.03 -46.13 -29.33
CA VAL A 20 2.88 -46.30 -30.23
C VAL A 20 1.67 -45.53 -29.71
N ILE A 21 1.08 -44.76 -30.63
CA ILE A 21 -0.10 -43.89 -30.52
C ILE A 21 -1.37 -44.65 -30.17
N ARG A 22 -2.20 -44.12 -29.25
CA ARG A 22 -3.67 -44.28 -29.32
C ARG A 22 -4.39 -43.03 -28.82
N HIS A 23 -5.21 -42.46 -29.70
CA HIS A 23 -6.15 -41.38 -29.44
C HIS A 23 -7.21 -41.80 -28.41
N GLY A 24 -7.51 -40.90 -27.47
CA GLY A 24 -8.64 -40.98 -26.57
C GLY A 24 -9.04 -39.58 -26.13
N ASN A 25 -10.06 -39.04 -26.78
CA ASN A 25 -10.71 -37.77 -26.45
C ASN A 25 -11.29 -37.79 -25.03
N SER A 26 -10.91 -36.84 -24.20
CA SER A 26 -11.74 -36.39 -23.07
C SER A 26 -11.39 -34.93 -22.74
N ALA A 27 -12.33 -34.06 -23.08
CA ALA A 27 -12.29 -32.63 -22.84
C ALA A 27 -12.31 -32.33 -21.33
N VAL A 28 -11.23 -31.72 -20.83
CA VAL A 28 -11.21 -31.08 -19.52
C VAL A 28 -11.32 -29.57 -19.75
N ARG A 29 -12.40 -28.99 -19.21
CA ARG A 29 -12.63 -27.55 -19.12
C ARG A 29 -11.50 -26.89 -18.33
N ALA A 30 -10.60 -26.19 -19.02
CA ALA A 30 -9.67 -25.25 -18.40
C ALA A 30 -10.38 -23.89 -18.25
N SER A 31 -10.85 -23.57 -17.05
CA SER A 31 -11.20 -22.21 -16.65
C SER A 31 -10.20 -21.71 -15.61
N GLY A 32 -8.94 -21.56 -16.03
CA GLY A 32 -7.90 -20.86 -15.27
C GLY A 32 -7.84 -19.40 -15.73
N ARG A 33 -8.60 -18.52 -15.07
CA ARG A 33 -8.48 -17.07 -15.25
C ARG A 33 -7.23 -16.59 -14.49
N CYS A 34 -6.11 -16.60 -15.20
CA CYS A 34 -4.85 -16.01 -14.77
C CYS A 34 -5.00 -14.48 -14.72
N TRP A 35 -5.08 -13.90 -13.52
CA TRP A 35 -4.94 -12.46 -13.34
C TRP A 35 -3.48 -12.09 -13.60
N ARG A 36 -3.22 -11.50 -14.77
CA ARG A 36 -1.96 -10.86 -15.11
C ARG A 36 -1.69 -9.71 -14.13
N MET A 37 -0.63 -9.83 -13.33
CA MET A 37 0.10 -8.69 -12.81
C MET A 37 0.64 -7.87 -14.00
N ARG A 38 0.24 -6.60 -14.10
CA ARG A 38 0.84 -5.65 -15.04
C ARG A 38 2.19 -5.21 -14.47
N GLY A 39 3.27 -5.77 -15.00
CA GLY A 39 4.59 -5.15 -14.93
C GLY A 39 4.61 -3.96 -15.90
N THR A 40 4.83 -2.76 -15.37
CA THR A 40 5.17 -1.55 -16.11
C THR A 40 6.65 -1.61 -16.50
N THR A 41 6.94 -1.60 -17.81
CA THR A 41 8.27 -1.24 -18.33
C THR A 41 8.11 -0.09 -19.31
N TRP A 42 8.71 1.04 -18.94
CA TRP A 42 8.96 2.21 -19.79
C TRP A 42 10.16 1.95 -20.72
N GLY A 43 10.07 2.44 -21.95
CA GLY A 43 11.20 2.90 -22.79
C GLY A 43 10.76 4.24 -23.36
N TRP A 44 11.57 5.30 -23.41
CA TRP A 44 12.83 5.41 -24.13
C TRP A 44 13.71 6.54 -23.57
N LEU A 45 15.04 6.40 -23.74
CA LEU A 45 16.02 7.46 -23.52
C LEU A 45 16.50 8.05 -24.86
N LEU A 46 16.90 9.31 -24.76
CA LEU A 46 17.42 10.26 -25.75
C LEU A 46 18.55 9.76 -26.66
N ALA A 47 18.63 10.34 -27.87
CA ALA A 47 19.90 10.63 -28.54
C ALA A 47 19.76 11.83 -29.49
N THR A 48 20.33 12.97 -29.08
CA THR A 48 20.70 14.10 -29.97
C THR A 48 22.19 14.01 -30.25
N THR A 49 22.58 13.90 -31.52
CA THR A 49 23.94 14.17 -32.00
C THR A 49 23.89 15.18 -33.13
N ALA A 50 24.75 16.19 -33.00
CA ALA A 50 24.99 17.26 -33.94
C ALA A 50 25.59 16.77 -35.27
N VAL A 51 25.23 17.43 -36.38
CA VAL A 51 26.01 17.49 -37.61
C VAL A 51 25.99 18.93 -38.14
N THR A 52 27.18 19.46 -38.33
CA THR A 52 27.54 20.75 -38.93
C THR A 52 27.32 20.77 -40.45
N LEU A 53 26.92 21.92 -41.00
CA LEU A 53 27.29 22.33 -42.37
C LEU A 53 27.29 23.86 -42.50
N SER A 54 28.45 24.37 -42.92
CA SER A 54 28.81 25.77 -43.08
C SER A 54 28.12 26.44 -44.27
N SER A 55 27.95 27.76 -44.21
CA SER A 55 27.93 28.65 -45.37
C SER A 55 28.49 30.02 -44.98
N PHE A 56 29.56 30.42 -45.68
CA PHE A 56 30.24 31.71 -45.64
C PHE A 56 29.39 32.81 -46.29
N VAL A 57 29.43 34.03 -45.74
CA VAL A 57 29.58 35.31 -46.50
C VAL A 57 30.27 36.33 -45.59
N GLU A 58 31.33 36.94 -46.12
CA GLU A 58 32.13 38.04 -45.56
C GLU A 58 31.40 39.40 -45.66
N ALA A 59 31.62 40.32 -44.71
CA ALA A 59 32.22 41.65 -44.98
C ALA A 59 32.07 42.66 -43.80
N GLN A 60 33.23 43.18 -43.40
CA GLN A 60 33.56 44.58 -43.06
C GLN A 60 33.15 45.23 -41.73
N ASP A 61 34.18 45.43 -40.92
CA ASP A 61 34.57 46.61 -40.12
C ASP A 61 33.51 47.67 -39.76
N THR A 62 33.36 47.92 -38.45
CA THR A 62 33.85 49.17 -37.80
C THR A 62 33.57 49.15 -36.29
N GLN A 63 34.63 49.25 -35.49
CA GLN A 63 34.58 49.75 -34.11
C GLN A 63 34.66 51.30 -34.15
N PRO A 64 34.10 52.02 -33.16
CA PRO A 64 34.98 52.49 -32.09
C PRO A 64 34.37 52.47 -30.67
N ALA A 65 35.19 51.97 -29.75
CA ALA A 65 35.64 52.59 -28.50
C ALA A 65 34.64 53.32 -27.58
N GLY A 66 34.44 52.74 -26.38
CA GLY A 66 33.97 53.43 -25.18
C GLY A 66 34.21 52.57 -23.93
N SER A 67 35.22 52.93 -23.16
CA SER A 67 35.82 52.19 -22.04
C SER A 67 34.99 52.17 -20.75
N ALA A 68 34.87 50.99 -20.12
CA ALA A 68 34.82 50.85 -18.66
C ALA A 68 35.27 49.43 -18.28
N ALA A 69 36.31 49.34 -17.45
CA ALA A 69 36.94 48.10 -17.04
C ALA A 69 35.99 47.21 -16.19
N PRO A 70 35.89 45.90 -16.44
CA PRO A 70 35.22 44.97 -15.54
C PRO A 70 36.15 44.59 -14.39
N THR A 71 35.68 44.81 -13.16
CA THR A 71 36.29 44.30 -11.94
C THR A 71 36.27 42.77 -11.94
N ALA A 72 37.40 42.17 -11.57
CA ALA A 72 37.59 40.72 -11.50
C ALA A 72 36.57 40.05 -10.55
N PRO A 73 36.13 38.82 -10.84
CA PRO A 73 35.31 38.04 -9.93
C PRO A 73 36.13 37.68 -8.69
N VAL A 74 35.63 38.10 -7.52
CA VAL A 74 36.17 37.67 -6.22
C VAL A 74 35.83 36.19 -6.06
N THR A 75 36.87 35.37 -6.03
CA THR A 75 36.79 33.98 -5.62
C THR A 75 36.59 33.94 -4.11
N GLU A 76 35.43 33.48 -3.65
CA GLU A 76 35.23 33.15 -2.24
C GLU A 76 36.14 31.98 -1.84
N PRO A 77 36.74 32.03 -0.64
CA PRO A 77 37.61 30.95 -0.17
C PRO A 77 36.76 29.71 0.11
N ALA A 78 37.06 28.62 -0.58
CA ALA A 78 36.51 27.31 -0.29
C ALA A 78 36.80 26.96 1.18
N ALA A 79 35.74 26.71 1.95
CA ALA A 79 35.85 26.12 3.29
C ALA A 79 36.61 24.79 3.18
N PRO A 80 37.50 24.46 4.14
CA PRO A 80 38.23 23.21 4.10
C PRO A 80 37.25 22.04 4.16
N ALA A 81 37.34 21.12 3.19
CA ALA A 81 36.57 19.89 3.19
C ALA A 81 36.83 19.15 4.51
N ALA A 82 35.81 19.07 5.36
CA ALA A 82 35.86 18.25 6.56
C ALA A 82 36.08 16.79 6.13
N ASN A 83 37.09 16.12 6.71
CA ASN A 83 37.40 14.71 6.47
C ASN A 83 36.32 13.79 7.09
N GLY A 84 35.10 13.82 6.57
CA GLY A 84 33.96 13.03 7.01
C GLY A 84 32.80 13.06 6.00
N PRO A 85 31.79 12.20 6.16
CA PRO A 85 30.60 12.23 5.31
C PRO A 85 29.87 13.57 5.44
N ALA A 86 29.08 13.94 4.41
CA ALA A 86 28.29 15.17 4.43
C ALA A 86 27.35 15.23 5.66
N PRO A 87 26.98 16.43 6.16
CA PRO A 87 26.08 16.56 7.31
C PRO A 87 24.80 15.72 7.15
N GLY A 88 24.44 14.95 8.18
CA GLY A 88 23.31 14.01 8.15
C GLY A 88 23.65 12.59 7.63
N HIS A 89 24.75 12.42 6.90
CA HIS A 89 25.16 11.12 6.36
C HIS A 89 25.97 10.28 7.37
N SER A 90 25.83 8.97 7.20
CA SER A 90 26.42 7.92 8.01
C SER A 90 27.94 7.85 7.84
N VAL A 91 28.67 7.65 8.94
CA VAL A 91 30.11 7.30 8.87
C VAL A 91 30.37 5.90 8.34
N HIS A 92 29.36 5.04 8.31
CA HIS A 92 29.43 3.66 7.85
C HIS A 92 29.08 3.50 6.36
N GLY A 93 28.86 4.62 5.66
CA GLY A 93 28.61 4.68 4.22
C GLY A 93 27.13 4.73 3.84
N GLU A 94 26.85 4.98 2.55
CA GLU A 94 25.50 5.26 2.02
C GLU A 94 24.46 4.18 2.34
N VAL A 95 24.88 2.94 2.53
CA VAL A 95 23.99 1.81 2.90
C VAL A 95 23.23 2.08 4.21
N PHE A 96 23.87 2.82 5.13
CA PHE A 96 23.31 3.18 6.44
C PHE A 96 22.53 4.51 6.42
N ASP A 97 22.57 5.25 5.31
CA ASP A 97 21.85 6.53 5.18
C ASP A 97 20.33 6.35 5.16
N GLU A 98 19.90 5.26 4.54
CA GLU A 98 18.49 4.84 4.50
C GLU A 98 18.12 3.96 5.71
N GLY A 99 16.82 3.73 5.89
CA GLY A 99 16.28 2.85 6.92
C GLY A 99 16.08 3.56 8.27
N PRO A 100 15.76 2.79 9.33
CA PRO A 100 15.50 3.35 10.65
C PRO A 100 16.78 3.90 11.29
N ARG A 101 16.71 5.13 11.80
CA ARG A 101 17.84 5.83 12.44
C ARG A 101 17.73 6.00 13.95
N GLN A 102 16.55 5.71 14.52
CA GLN A 102 16.36 5.75 15.98
C GLN A 102 16.54 4.36 16.59
N ALA A 103 17.03 4.34 17.83
CA ALA A 103 17.32 3.14 18.59
C ALA A 103 16.09 2.22 18.71
N ALA A 104 16.33 0.91 18.67
CA ALA A 104 15.26 -0.06 18.90
C ALA A 104 14.99 -0.21 20.39
N VAL A 105 13.74 -0.59 20.72
CA VAL A 105 13.36 -1.07 22.04
C VAL A 105 12.96 -2.54 21.93
N LEU A 106 13.10 -3.30 23.03
CA LEU A 106 12.53 -4.64 23.08
C LEU A 106 11.00 -4.52 23.18
N MET A 107 10.32 -4.93 22.13
CA MET A 107 8.87 -4.79 21.96
C MET A 107 8.10 -5.92 22.65
N GLY A 108 8.74 -7.09 22.75
CA GLY A 108 8.05 -8.34 23.09
C GLY A 108 7.08 -8.78 21.99
N ASN A 109 6.60 -10.03 22.07
CA ASN A 109 5.52 -10.53 21.21
C ASN A 109 5.79 -10.46 19.68
N THR A 110 7.05 -10.43 19.25
CA THR A 110 7.45 -10.45 17.83
C THR A 110 7.70 -11.85 17.29
N GLY A 111 7.41 -12.89 18.08
CA GLY A 111 7.70 -14.29 17.75
C GLY A 111 8.50 -14.98 18.85
N ASN A 112 8.16 -16.24 19.13
CA ASN A 112 8.99 -17.11 19.96
C ASN A 112 10.01 -17.83 19.06
N VAL A 113 11.12 -17.16 18.74
CA VAL A 113 12.17 -17.67 17.84
C VAL A 113 13.54 -17.49 18.47
N HIS A 114 14.52 -18.29 18.03
CA HIS A 114 15.87 -18.21 18.59
C HIS A 114 16.93 -18.51 17.54
N TRP A 115 17.72 -17.48 17.21
CA TRP A 115 18.90 -17.61 16.34
C TRP A 115 20.16 -17.47 17.20
N PRO A 116 20.89 -18.57 17.51
CA PRO A 116 22.07 -18.47 18.35
C PRO A 116 23.17 -17.63 17.68
N VAL A 117 23.84 -16.76 18.47
CA VAL A 117 24.93 -15.90 17.97
C VAL A 117 26.18 -15.95 18.83
N GLN A 118 27.34 -15.77 18.21
CA GLN A 118 28.63 -15.65 18.88
C GLN A 118 28.82 -14.25 19.48
N SER A 119 28.06 -13.93 20.53
CA SER A 119 28.22 -12.71 21.33
C SER A 119 27.92 -12.98 22.80
N SER A 120 28.68 -12.34 23.68
CA SER A 120 28.45 -12.37 25.14
C SER A 120 27.91 -11.04 25.69
N VAL A 121 27.69 -10.05 24.83
CA VAL A 121 27.21 -8.73 25.24
C VAL A 121 25.73 -8.82 25.62
N PRO A 122 25.34 -8.40 26.85
CA PRO A 122 23.95 -8.42 27.27
C PRO A 122 23.02 -7.68 26.30
N GLY A 123 21.89 -8.30 25.97
CA GLY A 123 20.86 -7.72 25.10
C GLY A 123 21.01 -8.02 23.61
N VAL A 124 22.21 -8.38 23.11
CA VAL A 124 22.43 -8.69 21.68
C VAL A 124 21.51 -9.83 21.23
N GLN A 125 21.53 -10.96 21.93
CA GLN A 125 20.70 -12.12 21.59
C GLN A 125 19.20 -11.79 21.54
N ALA A 126 18.72 -10.90 22.43
CA ALA A 126 17.33 -10.50 22.48
C ALA A 126 16.92 -9.68 21.25
N PHE A 127 17.77 -8.73 20.83
CA PHE A 127 17.52 -7.96 19.60
C PHE A 127 17.66 -8.80 18.32
N ILE A 128 18.55 -9.79 18.30
CA ILE A 128 18.63 -10.75 17.20
C ILE A 128 17.34 -11.56 17.10
N ASN A 129 16.84 -12.13 18.21
CA ASN A 129 15.60 -12.90 18.22
C ASN A 129 14.39 -12.01 17.81
N GLN A 130 14.34 -10.77 18.30
CA GLN A 130 13.30 -9.81 17.90
C GLN A 130 13.34 -9.53 16.40
N GLY A 131 14.53 -9.24 15.85
CA GLY A 131 14.74 -8.99 14.43
C GLY A 131 14.37 -10.20 13.57
N LEU A 132 14.70 -11.41 14.01
CA LEU A 132 14.31 -12.65 13.34
C LEU A 132 12.80 -12.84 13.31
N GLY A 133 12.12 -12.64 14.44
CA GLY A 133 10.67 -12.72 14.50
C GLY A 133 10.00 -11.71 13.55
N GLN A 134 10.55 -10.50 13.49
CA GLN A 134 10.14 -9.46 12.54
C GLN A 134 10.40 -9.86 11.08
N LEU A 135 11.52 -10.53 10.77
CA LEU A 135 11.77 -11.10 9.44
C LEU A 135 10.73 -12.16 9.07
N HIS A 136 10.41 -13.09 9.98
CA HIS A 136 9.39 -14.09 9.68
C HIS A 136 8.00 -13.48 9.45
N GLY A 137 7.69 -12.38 10.14
CA GLY A 137 6.48 -11.60 9.94
C GLY A 137 6.56 -10.57 8.80
N PHE A 138 7.62 -10.57 7.99
CA PHE A 138 7.88 -9.61 6.89
C PHE A 138 7.92 -8.14 7.32
N TRP A 139 8.15 -7.83 8.59
CA TRP A 139 8.31 -6.46 9.06
C TRP A 139 9.74 -5.94 8.89
N TYR A 140 10.17 -5.85 7.64
CA TYR A 140 11.56 -5.57 7.25
C TYR A 140 12.14 -4.29 7.84
N PHE A 141 11.38 -3.18 7.85
CA PHE A 141 11.85 -1.90 8.38
C PHE A 141 12.22 -1.99 9.88
N GLU A 142 11.38 -2.65 10.69
CA GLU A 142 11.65 -2.79 12.12
C GLU A 142 12.64 -3.93 12.41
N ALA A 143 12.65 -4.99 11.59
CA ALA A 143 13.68 -6.03 11.64
C ALA A 143 15.07 -5.41 11.52
N GLU A 144 15.28 -4.55 10.51
CA GLU A 144 16.54 -3.82 10.35
C GLU A 144 16.89 -2.98 11.59
N ARG A 145 15.91 -2.29 12.21
CA ARG A 145 16.15 -1.50 13.43
C ARG A 145 16.67 -2.38 14.57
N SER A 146 16.06 -3.55 14.77
CA SER A 146 16.48 -4.51 15.80
C SER A 146 17.92 -4.99 15.55
N PHE A 147 18.26 -5.31 14.30
CA PHE A 147 19.62 -5.73 13.95
C PHE A 147 20.65 -4.60 14.06
N ARG A 148 20.30 -3.36 13.69
CA ARG A 148 21.14 -2.18 13.94
C ARG A 148 21.40 -1.98 15.44
N GLN A 149 20.38 -2.20 16.27
CA GLN A 149 20.53 -2.12 17.72
C GLN A 149 21.47 -3.20 18.26
N ALA A 150 21.38 -4.43 17.75
CA ALA A 150 22.34 -5.49 18.07
C ALA A 150 23.77 -5.11 17.66
N ALA A 151 23.96 -4.58 16.45
CA ALA A 151 25.26 -4.11 15.96
C ALA A 151 25.81 -2.91 16.73
N LYS A 152 24.94 -2.06 17.30
CA LYS A 152 25.32 -0.95 18.17
C LYS A 152 25.81 -1.42 19.54
N LEU A 153 25.26 -2.51 20.05
CA LEU A 153 25.68 -3.12 21.31
C LEU A 153 26.98 -3.93 21.14
N ASP A 154 27.08 -4.68 20.05
CA ASP A 154 28.25 -5.48 19.70
C ASP A 154 28.56 -5.34 18.20
N HIS A 155 29.56 -4.50 17.91
CA HIS A 155 30.02 -4.23 16.55
C HIS A 155 30.67 -5.45 15.87
N ASP A 156 31.06 -6.49 16.61
CA ASP A 156 31.65 -7.73 16.05
C ASP A 156 30.57 -8.80 15.77
N CYS A 157 29.31 -8.59 16.15
CA CYS A 157 28.21 -9.53 15.91
C CYS A 157 27.88 -9.65 14.41
N ALA A 158 28.43 -10.64 13.72
CA ALA A 158 28.24 -10.83 12.27
C ALA A 158 26.76 -11.06 11.90
N THR A 159 26.01 -11.79 12.75
CA THR A 159 24.60 -12.11 12.52
C THR A 159 23.71 -10.86 12.52
N ALA A 160 24.08 -9.79 13.22
CA ALA A 160 23.38 -8.51 13.12
C ALA A 160 23.45 -7.95 11.69
N TYR A 161 24.62 -8.02 11.04
CA TYR A 161 24.78 -7.57 9.66
C TYR A 161 24.11 -8.49 8.64
N LEU A 162 24.15 -9.82 8.86
CA LEU A 162 23.36 -10.78 8.10
C LEU A 162 21.86 -10.45 8.19
N GLY A 163 21.35 -10.19 9.39
CA GLY A 163 19.97 -9.78 9.63
C GLY A 163 19.57 -8.50 8.88
N MET A 164 20.43 -7.49 8.84
CA MET A 164 20.21 -6.28 8.04
C MET A 164 20.17 -6.57 6.53
N ALA A 165 20.99 -7.51 6.05
CA ALA A 165 20.96 -7.95 4.65
C ALA A 165 19.64 -8.68 4.32
N LEU A 166 19.18 -9.57 5.20
CA LEU A 166 17.90 -10.27 5.08
C LEU A 166 16.70 -9.30 5.12
N ALA A 167 16.76 -8.28 5.97
CA ALA A 167 15.73 -7.23 6.01
C ALA A 167 15.66 -6.41 4.71
N ASN A 168 16.71 -6.44 3.89
CA ASN A 168 16.80 -5.74 2.62
C ASN A 168 16.77 -6.68 1.42
N PHE A 169 16.23 -7.90 1.57
CA PHE A 169 16.27 -8.94 0.54
C PHE A 169 15.75 -8.48 -0.84
N GLU A 170 14.71 -7.64 -0.89
CA GLU A 170 14.15 -7.07 -2.13
C GLU A 170 14.95 -5.85 -2.66
N ASN A 171 15.84 -5.27 -1.84
CA ASN A 171 16.81 -4.25 -2.24
C ASN A 171 18.21 -4.85 -2.27
N GLN A 172 18.47 -5.70 -3.26
CA GLN A 172 19.72 -6.48 -3.36
C GLN A 172 20.99 -5.61 -3.33
N LYS A 173 20.97 -4.40 -3.90
CA LYS A 173 22.11 -3.47 -3.84
C LYS A 173 22.47 -3.16 -2.38
N ARG A 174 21.47 -2.82 -1.57
CA ARG A 174 21.64 -2.48 -0.15
C ARG A 174 21.94 -3.71 0.71
N ALA A 175 21.27 -4.83 0.43
CA ALA A 175 21.53 -6.11 1.10
C ALA A 175 22.99 -6.56 0.96
N ARG A 176 23.59 -6.40 -0.23
CA ARG A 176 25.01 -6.71 -0.46
C ARG A 176 25.94 -5.83 0.38
N GLY A 177 25.60 -4.57 0.59
CA GLY A 177 26.34 -3.67 1.47
C GLY A 177 26.41 -4.18 2.91
N PHE A 178 25.27 -4.60 3.47
CA PHE A 178 25.22 -5.23 4.80
C PHE A 178 25.89 -6.60 4.83
N MET A 179 25.74 -7.39 3.77
CA MET A 179 26.38 -8.70 3.67
C MET A 179 27.90 -8.58 3.69
N ALA A 180 28.47 -7.57 3.03
CA ALA A 180 29.91 -7.32 3.07
C ALA A 180 30.41 -7.06 4.50
N GLU A 181 29.61 -6.38 5.35
CA GLU A 181 29.93 -6.22 6.77
C GLU A 181 29.85 -7.54 7.55
N ALA A 182 28.87 -8.40 7.26
CA ALA A 182 28.80 -9.73 7.88
C ALA A 182 30.03 -10.58 7.53
N VAL A 183 30.42 -10.59 6.26
CA VAL A 183 31.57 -11.35 5.75
C VAL A 183 32.88 -10.91 6.39
N LYS A 184 33.09 -9.61 6.64
CA LYS A 184 34.28 -9.10 7.36
C LYS A 184 34.47 -9.73 8.75
N ARG A 185 33.39 -10.23 9.37
CA ARG A 185 33.37 -10.77 10.73
C ARG A 185 33.27 -12.30 10.78
N LYS A 186 33.14 -12.98 9.62
CA LYS A 186 32.80 -14.40 9.54
C LYS A 186 33.85 -15.37 10.10
N GLU A 187 35.11 -14.94 10.19
CA GLU A 187 36.18 -15.78 10.74
C GLU A 187 36.08 -15.97 12.26
N LYS A 188 35.35 -15.08 12.96
CA LYS A 188 35.21 -15.09 14.42
C LYS A 188 33.93 -15.76 14.94
N VAL A 189 33.02 -16.19 14.06
CA VAL A 189 31.73 -16.80 14.46
C VAL A 189 31.81 -18.32 14.55
N SER A 190 30.77 -18.92 15.14
CA SER A 190 30.60 -20.38 15.17
C SER A 190 30.52 -20.98 13.76
N ALA A 191 30.81 -22.27 13.62
CA ALA A 191 30.67 -22.98 12.34
C ALA A 191 29.23 -22.88 11.79
N HIS A 192 28.24 -22.98 12.69
CA HIS A 192 26.82 -22.86 12.37
C HIS A 192 26.46 -21.48 11.79
N GLU A 193 26.85 -20.39 12.44
CA GLU A 193 26.62 -19.03 11.94
C GLU A 193 27.33 -18.79 10.60
N ARG A 194 28.54 -19.32 10.45
CA ARG A 194 29.30 -19.19 9.20
C ARG A 194 28.57 -19.80 8.01
N MET A 195 27.88 -20.93 8.19
CA MET A 195 27.12 -21.56 7.10
C MET A 195 25.98 -20.66 6.60
N TYR A 196 25.29 -19.94 7.49
CA TYR A 196 24.28 -18.96 7.07
C TYR A 196 24.88 -17.78 6.30
N ILE A 197 25.99 -17.23 6.81
CA ILE A 197 26.68 -16.13 6.14
C ILE A 197 27.10 -16.57 4.72
N ASP A 198 27.73 -17.74 4.60
CA ASP A 198 28.20 -18.25 3.30
C ASP A 198 27.01 -18.55 2.35
N ALA A 199 25.89 -19.07 2.85
CA ALA A 199 24.69 -19.34 2.05
C ALA A 199 24.07 -18.05 1.47
N PHE A 200 23.88 -17.02 2.30
CA PHE A 200 23.30 -15.76 1.84
C PHE A 200 24.30 -14.87 1.10
N GLU A 201 25.60 -14.95 1.39
CA GLU A 201 26.66 -14.34 0.59
C GLU A 201 26.64 -14.91 -0.84
N ALA A 202 26.56 -16.23 -0.98
CA ALA A 202 26.48 -16.89 -2.29
C ALA A 202 25.20 -16.49 -3.05
N PHE A 203 24.06 -16.39 -2.36
CA PHE A 203 22.80 -15.94 -2.95
C PHE A 203 22.85 -14.51 -3.48
N LEU A 204 23.48 -13.59 -2.73
CA LEU A 204 23.57 -12.18 -3.09
C LEU A 204 24.72 -11.85 -4.04
N LYS A 205 25.53 -12.84 -4.45
CA LYS A 205 26.71 -12.62 -5.26
C LYS A 205 26.35 -12.12 -6.66
N GLU A 206 26.98 -11.03 -7.10
CA GLU A 206 26.87 -10.63 -8.51
C GLU A 206 27.61 -11.61 -9.40
N GLU A 207 26.94 -12.08 -10.44
CA GLU A 207 27.62 -12.74 -11.54
C GLU A 207 28.53 -11.71 -12.23
N PRO A 208 29.82 -12.03 -12.46
CA PRO A 208 30.69 -11.18 -13.25
C PRO A 208 30.01 -10.88 -14.58
N GLN A 209 29.98 -9.61 -15.00
CA GLN A 209 29.64 -9.31 -16.39
C GLN A 209 30.70 -9.99 -17.25
N ALA A 210 30.33 -11.10 -17.89
CA ALA A 210 31.18 -11.71 -18.91
C ALA A 210 31.52 -10.62 -19.92
N GLU A 211 32.81 -10.31 -20.10
CA GLU A 211 33.27 -9.41 -21.16
C GLU A 211 32.67 -9.95 -22.46
N GLN A 212 31.75 -9.18 -23.05
CA GLN A 212 31.28 -9.55 -24.37
C GLN A 212 32.46 -9.44 -25.33
N PRO A 213 32.70 -10.45 -26.19
CA PRO A 213 33.66 -10.31 -27.28
C PRO A 213 33.37 -8.99 -28.00
N LYS A 214 34.42 -8.21 -28.34
CA LYS A 214 34.26 -6.88 -28.96
C LYS A 214 33.40 -6.89 -30.24
N ASP A 215 33.24 -8.06 -30.85
CA ASP A 215 32.48 -8.29 -32.08
C ASP A 215 31.09 -8.95 -31.85
N ALA A 216 30.70 -9.19 -30.60
CA ALA A 216 29.38 -9.74 -30.28
C ALA A 216 28.29 -8.67 -30.41
N GLN A 217 27.15 -9.05 -31.00
CA GLN A 217 25.96 -8.21 -31.01
C GLN A 217 25.51 -7.93 -29.56
N PRO A 218 25.19 -6.68 -29.19
CA PRO A 218 24.61 -6.38 -27.90
C PRO A 218 23.36 -7.21 -27.66
N LEU A 219 23.21 -7.78 -26.46
CA LEU A 219 21.97 -8.48 -26.11
C LEU A 219 20.79 -7.51 -26.23
N THR A 220 19.70 -7.98 -26.82
CA THR A 220 18.42 -7.27 -26.76
C THR A 220 17.96 -7.17 -25.30
N SER A 221 17.10 -6.20 -25.00
CA SER A 221 16.54 -6.03 -23.65
C SER A 221 15.83 -7.30 -23.14
N LYS A 222 15.23 -8.08 -24.05
CA LYS A 222 14.60 -9.35 -23.74
C LYS A 222 15.63 -10.43 -23.38
N GLU A 223 16.68 -10.59 -24.18
CA GLU A 223 17.74 -11.56 -23.89
C GLU A 223 18.48 -11.24 -22.59
N LYS A 224 18.69 -9.95 -22.30
CA LYS A 224 19.21 -9.50 -21.01
C LYS A 224 18.27 -9.90 -19.87
N ALA A 225 16.98 -9.58 -19.98
CA ALA A 225 16.00 -9.93 -18.95
C ALA A 225 15.87 -11.45 -18.74
N ASP A 226 15.91 -12.24 -19.81
CA ASP A 226 15.87 -13.70 -19.74
C ASP A 226 17.15 -14.27 -19.10
N LYS A 227 18.32 -13.70 -19.42
CA LYS A 227 19.58 -14.04 -18.75
C LYS A 227 19.56 -13.70 -17.26
N ASP A 228 19.08 -12.51 -16.90
CA ASP A 228 18.98 -12.07 -15.50
C ASP A 228 18.02 -12.96 -14.71
N ARG A 229 16.88 -13.37 -15.31
CA ARG A 229 15.95 -14.33 -14.72
C ARG A 229 16.58 -15.70 -14.49
N GLU A 230 17.33 -16.21 -15.45
CA GLU A 230 18.00 -17.51 -15.32
C GLU A 230 19.11 -17.48 -14.26
N ALA A 231 19.83 -16.36 -14.12
CA ALA A 231 20.79 -16.16 -13.05
C ALA A 231 20.11 -16.13 -11.67
N ASP A 232 19.05 -15.33 -11.49
CA ASP A 232 18.26 -15.27 -10.25
C ASP A 232 17.68 -16.66 -9.88
N LYS A 233 17.17 -17.39 -10.87
CA LYS A 233 16.71 -18.78 -10.68
C LYS A 233 17.80 -19.69 -10.12
N LYS A 234 19.01 -19.64 -10.69
CA LYS A 234 20.16 -20.45 -10.21
C LYS A 234 20.61 -20.06 -8.81
N HIS A 235 20.65 -18.77 -8.50
CA HIS A 235 20.96 -18.31 -7.14
C HIS A 235 19.93 -18.82 -6.13
N ARG A 236 18.65 -18.86 -6.50
CA ARG A 236 17.59 -19.44 -5.66
C ARG A 236 17.75 -20.94 -5.49
N GLU A 237 17.98 -21.71 -6.55
CA GLU A 237 18.27 -23.14 -6.44
C GLU A 237 19.47 -23.40 -5.52
N ARG A 238 20.51 -22.55 -5.62
CA ARG A 238 21.69 -22.63 -4.77
C ARG A 238 21.38 -22.37 -3.30
N LEU A 239 20.64 -21.30 -2.97
CA LEU A 239 20.27 -21.00 -1.58
C LEU A 239 19.43 -22.13 -0.97
N ALA A 240 18.53 -22.77 -1.73
CA ALA A 240 17.79 -23.93 -1.25
C ALA A 240 18.75 -25.07 -0.86
N SER A 241 19.71 -25.39 -1.74
CA SER A 241 20.72 -26.42 -1.47
C SER A 241 21.63 -26.06 -0.29
N ASP A 242 22.00 -24.79 -0.12
CA ASP A 242 22.86 -24.37 0.99
C ASP A 242 22.11 -24.38 2.33
N LEU A 243 20.81 -24.06 2.36
CA LEU A 243 19.96 -24.26 3.55
C LEU A 243 19.79 -25.76 3.89
N GLU A 244 19.66 -26.63 2.89
CA GLU A 244 19.65 -28.09 3.10
C GLU A 244 20.97 -28.59 3.70
N LYS A 245 22.12 -28.03 3.30
CA LYS A 245 23.41 -28.37 3.91
C LYS A 245 23.47 -28.01 5.39
N ILE A 246 22.89 -26.88 5.79
CA ILE A 246 22.74 -26.54 7.22
C ILE A 246 21.94 -27.64 7.93
N LEU A 247 20.85 -28.11 7.33
CA LEU A 247 20.03 -29.17 7.91
C LEU A 247 20.68 -30.56 7.92
N HIS A 248 21.67 -30.82 7.06
CA HIS A 248 22.47 -32.05 7.15
C HIS A 248 23.36 -32.06 8.41
N GLU A 249 23.98 -30.93 8.75
CA GLU A 249 24.85 -30.79 9.92
C GLU A 249 24.06 -30.50 11.21
N HIS A 250 22.94 -29.79 11.08
CA HIS A 250 22.08 -29.31 12.15
C HIS A 250 20.60 -29.65 11.87
N PRO A 251 20.21 -30.94 11.91
CA PRO A 251 18.87 -31.38 11.52
C PRO A 251 17.75 -30.88 12.43
N ASP A 252 18.06 -30.43 13.64
CA ASP A 252 17.09 -29.88 14.59
C ASP A 252 16.92 -28.35 14.50
N ASP A 253 17.64 -27.70 13.59
CA ASP A 253 17.57 -26.25 13.39
C ASP A 253 16.21 -25.81 12.84
N LEU A 254 15.41 -25.16 13.69
CA LEU A 254 14.08 -24.68 13.33
C LEU A 254 14.12 -23.54 12.32
N GLU A 255 15.14 -22.69 12.39
CA GLU A 255 15.25 -21.49 11.56
C GLU A 255 15.69 -21.86 10.15
N ALA A 256 16.63 -22.81 10.00
CA ALA A 256 17.00 -23.36 8.70
C ALA A 256 15.79 -24.03 8.00
N LYS A 257 14.97 -24.80 8.72
CA LYS A 257 13.74 -25.41 8.16
C LYS A 257 12.73 -24.35 7.74
N SER A 258 12.51 -23.34 8.59
CA SER A 258 11.57 -22.26 8.34
C SER A 258 11.99 -21.41 7.14
N LEU A 259 13.27 -21.03 7.08
CA LEU A 259 13.85 -20.27 5.96
C LEU A 259 13.84 -21.08 4.66
N LEU A 260 14.09 -22.40 4.71
CA LEU A 260 13.97 -23.26 3.54
C LEU A 260 12.52 -23.31 3.03
N GLY A 261 11.54 -23.49 3.92
CA GLY A 261 10.12 -23.49 3.55
C GLY A 261 9.67 -22.16 2.94
N TRP A 262 10.08 -21.03 3.53
CA TRP A 262 9.88 -19.69 2.97
C TRP A 262 10.53 -19.52 1.60
N HIS A 263 11.79 -19.93 1.47
CA HIS A 263 12.57 -19.76 0.25
C HIS A 263 12.03 -20.58 -0.92
N LEU A 264 11.60 -21.82 -0.66
CA LEU A 264 10.93 -22.67 -1.66
C LEU A 264 9.60 -22.04 -2.12
N TRP A 265 8.84 -21.47 -1.20
CA TRP A 265 7.60 -20.78 -1.54
C TRP A 265 7.84 -19.54 -2.41
N MET A 266 8.70 -18.61 -1.96
CA MET A 266 8.90 -17.33 -2.65
C MET A 266 9.51 -17.52 -4.05
N SER A 267 10.38 -18.52 -4.20
CA SER A 267 11.10 -18.80 -5.44
C SER A 267 10.22 -19.36 -6.55
N ARG A 268 8.99 -19.82 -6.23
CA ARG A 268 7.98 -20.25 -7.22
C ARG A 268 7.67 -19.16 -8.25
N SER A 269 7.63 -17.91 -7.78
CA SER A 269 7.33 -16.74 -8.62
C SER A 269 8.51 -16.32 -9.52
N LYS A 270 9.68 -16.93 -9.30
CA LYS A 270 10.96 -16.61 -9.93
C LYS A 270 11.52 -17.78 -10.74
N GLY A 271 10.67 -18.75 -11.08
CA GLY A 271 11.01 -19.85 -11.99
C GLY A 271 11.49 -21.14 -11.33
N VAL A 272 11.56 -21.20 -9.99
CA VAL A 272 11.87 -22.44 -9.24
C VAL A 272 10.56 -23.05 -8.73
N PRO A 273 9.97 -24.06 -9.39
CA PRO A 273 8.66 -24.58 -9.00
C PRO A 273 8.71 -25.31 -7.65
N ILE A 274 7.62 -25.25 -6.90
CA ILE A 274 7.41 -26.11 -5.73
C ILE A 274 7.13 -27.52 -6.26
N VAL A 275 8.10 -28.43 -6.09
CA VAL A 275 8.00 -29.81 -6.59
C VAL A 275 6.95 -30.62 -5.82
N SER A 276 6.86 -30.40 -4.50
CA SER A 276 5.87 -31.07 -3.65
C SER A 276 5.40 -30.14 -2.53
N TYR A 277 4.14 -29.72 -2.58
CA TYR A 277 3.52 -28.94 -1.52
C TYR A 277 3.50 -29.70 -0.19
N PHE A 278 3.25 -31.01 -0.21
CA PHE A 278 3.25 -31.85 0.99
C PHE A 278 4.63 -31.98 1.64
N ALA A 279 5.72 -31.93 0.85
CA ALA A 279 7.06 -31.96 1.42
C ALA A 279 7.38 -30.64 2.16
N VAL A 280 7.03 -29.50 1.56
CA VAL A 280 7.19 -28.18 2.21
C VAL A 280 6.29 -28.07 3.45
N ASP A 281 5.06 -28.56 3.35
CA ASP A 281 4.09 -28.62 4.45
C ASP A 281 4.62 -29.47 5.62
N ALA A 282 5.12 -30.68 5.35
CA ALA A 282 5.71 -31.55 6.36
C ALA A 282 6.96 -30.93 7.01
N LEU A 283 7.83 -30.28 6.21
CA LEU A 283 9.01 -29.57 6.70
C LEU A 283 8.61 -28.46 7.70
N LEU A 284 7.59 -27.67 7.38
CA LEU A 284 7.10 -26.60 8.25
C LEU A 284 6.32 -27.14 9.46
N HIS A 285 5.62 -28.26 9.33
CA HIS A 285 4.97 -28.91 10.47
C HIS A 285 5.97 -29.50 11.48
N ASP A 286 7.12 -30.01 11.03
CA ASP A 286 8.20 -30.43 11.93
C ASP A 286 8.76 -29.27 12.79
N VAL A 287 8.69 -28.03 12.28
CA VAL A 287 8.95 -26.83 13.10
C VAL A 287 7.85 -26.62 14.13
N LEU A 288 6.59 -26.70 13.71
CA LEU A 288 5.43 -26.46 14.58
C LEU A 288 5.24 -27.52 15.67
N ASP A 289 5.69 -28.76 15.43
CA ASP A 289 5.66 -29.83 16.44
C ASP A 289 6.57 -29.51 17.63
N LYS A 290 7.69 -28.81 17.38
CA LYS A 290 8.65 -28.36 18.41
C LYS A 290 8.30 -26.98 18.97
N ASN A 291 7.72 -26.11 18.14
CA ASN A 291 7.31 -24.77 18.51
C ASN A 291 5.93 -24.45 17.89
N PRO A 292 4.83 -24.79 18.60
CA PRO A 292 3.47 -24.66 18.06
C PRO A 292 2.99 -23.23 17.77
N LEU A 293 3.75 -22.22 18.20
CA LEU A 293 3.51 -20.82 17.92
C LEU A 293 4.70 -20.19 17.18
N HIS A 294 5.41 -20.98 16.38
CA HIS A 294 6.42 -20.44 15.48
C HIS A 294 5.76 -19.59 14.38
N PRO A 295 6.33 -18.42 14.01
CA PRO A 295 5.79 -17.57 12.95
C PRO A 295 5.66 -18.22 11.56
N CYS A 296 6.23 -19.41 11.33
CA CYS A 296 6.11 -20.12 10.05
C CYS A 296 4.67 -20.56 9.68
N HIS A 297 3.69 -20.41 10.58
CA HIS A 297 2.27 -20.42 10.20
C HIS A 297 1.97 -19.49 9.02
N HIS A 298 2.65 -18.35 8.95
CA HIS A 298 2.64 -17.44 7.81
C HIS A 298 2.98 -18.17 6.49
N TYR A 299 4.05 -18.96 6.48
CA TYR A 299 4.52 -19.67 5.29
C TYR A 299 3.56 -20.78 4.86
N LEU A 300 2.95 -21.48 5.82
CA LEU A 300 1.89 -22.47 5.53
C LEU A 300 0.65 -21.81 4.91
N ILE A 301 0.25 -20.62 5.38
CA ILE A 301 -0.84 -19.88 4.73
C ILE A 301 -0.50 -19.60 3.27
N HIS A 302 0.69 -19.08 3.01
CA HIS A 302 1.18 -18.75 1.68
C HIS A 302 1.42 -19.95 0.75
N LEU A 303 1.74 -21.10 1.32
CA LEU A 303 1.86 -22.36 0.61
C LEU A 303 0.50 -22.79 0.06
N TRP A 304 -0.58 -22.65 0.83
CA TRP A 304 -1.89 -23.19 0.47
C TRP A 304 -2.94 -22.17 0.00
N ASP A 305 -2.68 -20.87 0.13
CA ASP A 305 -3.64 -19.81 -0.18
C ASP A 305 -4.22 -19.91 -1.61
N TYR A 306 -3.40 -20.13 -2.63
CA TYR A 306 -3.84 -20.28 -4.02
C TYR A 306 -3.96 -21.73 -4.52
N GLU A 307 -3.71 -22.72 -3.66
CA GLU A 307 -3.73 -24.15 -4.02
C GLU A 307 -4.93 -24.87 -3.37
N LYS A 308 -4.99 -24.90 -2.03
CA LYS A 308 -6.06 -25.56 -1.26
C LYS A 308 -6.20 -24.92 0.12
N SER A 309 -6.81 -23.74 0.17
CA SER A 309 -6.82 -22.86 1.34
C SER A 309 -7.33 -23.52 2.64
N GLU A 310 -8.23 -24.50 2.55
CA GLU A 310 -8.76 -25.20 3.73
C GLU A 310 -7.68 -25.95 4.53
N ARG A 311 -6.54 -26.30 3.90
CA ARG A 311 -5.40 -26.94 4.59
C ARG A 311 -4.74 -26.04 5.63
N SER A 312 -4.83 -24.72 5.45
CA SER A 312 -4.20 -23.74 6.35
C SER A 312 -5.16 -23.11 7.34
N LEU A 313 -6.34 -23.71 7.59
CA LEU A 313 -7.27 -23.20 8.61
C LEU A 313 -6.64 -23.20 10.01
N ASP A 314 -5.91 -24.26 10.36
CA ASP A 314 -5.22 -24.33 11.65
C ASP A 314 -4.13 -23.25 11.78
N SER A 315 -3.31 -23.08 10.74
CA SER A 315 -2.31 -22.01 10.69
C SER A 315 -2.95 -20.62 10.71
N ALA A 316 -4.08 -20.41 10.02
CA ALA A 316 -4.83 -19.15 10.06
C ALA A 316 -5.38 -18.84 11.47
N ALA A 317 -5.73 -19.86 12.26
CA ALA A 317 -6.16 -19.68 13.65
C ALA A 317 -5.02 -19.28 14.60
N LYS A 318 -3.76 -19.60 14.26
CA LYS A 318 -2.60 -19.39 15.15
C LYS A 318 -1.64 -18.28 14.69
N CYS A 319 -1.67 -17.89 13.41
CA CYS A 319 -0.70 -16.96 12.82
C CYS A 319 -0.62 -15.63 13.57
N GLY A 320 -1.74 -14.94 13.83
CA GLY A 320 -1.72 -13.69 14.59
C GLY A 320 -1.16 -13.85 16.01
N GLN A 321 -1.48 -14.95 16.69
CA GLN A 321 -0.98 -15.25 18.05
C GLN A 321 0.50 -15.63 18.08
N SER A 322 1.06 -16.12 16.97
CA SER A 322 2.48 -16.50 16.90
C SER A 322 3.43 -15.31 16.99
N ALA A 323 2.99 -14.11 16.57
CA ALA A 323 3.74 -12.86 16.70
C ALA A 323 2.79 -11.64 16.72
N PRO A 324 2.05 -11.43 17.82
CA PRO A 324 0.91 -10.50 17.83
C PRO A 324 1.29 -9.02 17.78
N ALA A 325 2.58 -8.68 17.98
CA ALA A 325 3.06 -7.31 17.78
C ALA A 325 3.28 -6.95 16.30
N ILE A 326 3.09 -7.89 15.36
CA ILE A 326 3.34 -7.71 13.93
C ILE A 326 2.01 -7.72 13.17
N ALA A 327 1.64 -6.59 12.55
CA ALA A 327 0.37 -6.46 11.83
C ALA A 327 0.19 -7.49 10.72
N HIS A 328 1.22 -7.73 9.91
CA HIS A 328 1.18 -8.71 8.82
C HIS A 328 0.78 -10.12 9.30
N MET A 329 1.15 -10.50 10.52
CA MET A 329 0.79 -11.80 11.08
C MET A 329 -0.71 -11.95 11.37
N TRP A 330 -1.41 -10.84 11.60
CA TRP A 330 -2.86 -10.77 11.68
C TRP A 330 -3.53 -10.65 10.30
N HIS A 331 -2.88 -9.98 9.34
CA HIS A 331 -3.37 -9.88 7.97
C HIS A 331 -3.45 -11.26 7.28
N MET A 332 -2.41 -12.08 7.44
CA MET A 332 -2.25 -13.35 6.71
C MET A 332 -3.44 -14.32 6.84
N PRO A 333 -4.02 -14.57 8.03
CA PRO A 333 -5.26 -15.34 8.17
C PRO A 333 -6.40 -14.91 7.25
N GLY A 334 -6.51 -13.62 6.93
CA GLY A 334 -7.53 -13.10 6.02
C GLY A 334 -7.44 -13.72 4.62
N HIS A 335 -6.24 -14.10 4.14
CA HIS A 335 -6.08 -14.82 2.87
C HIS A 335 -6.86 -16.12 2.84
N ILE A 336 -6.81 -16.88 3.93
CA ILE A 336 -7.52 -18.15 4.05
C ILE A 336 -9.00 -17.88 4.25
N TYR A 337 -9.38 -17.06 5.23
CA TYR A 337 -10.78 -16.84 5.58
C TYR A 337 -11.60 -16.25 4.43
N SER A 338 -11.08 -15.28 3.67
CA SER A 338 -11.81 -14.74 2.51
C SER A 338 -12.00 -15.80 1.41
N ARG A 339 -11.00 -16.65 1.13
CA ARG A 339 -11.10 -17.69 0.09
C ARG A 339 -12.07 -18.82 0.43
N VAL A 340 -12.20 -19.14 1.71
CA VAL A 340 -13.21 -20.10 2.19
C VAL A 340 -14.54 -19.42 2.53
N ASN A 341 -14.73 -18.16 2.15
CA ASN A 341 -15.96 -17.36 2.31
C ASN A 341 -16.38 -17.18 3.79
N ARG A 342 -15.41 -17.05 4.69
CA ARG A 342 -15.58 -16.75 6.13
C ARG A 342 -15.30 -15.27 6.40
N TYR A 343 -16.07 -14.37 5.77
CA TYR A 343 -15.75 -12.94 5.76
C TYR A 343 -15.78 -12.27 7.14
N HIS A 344 -16.65 -12.68 8.05
CA HIS A 344 -16.65 -12.18 9.44
C HIS A 344 -15.32 -12.49 10.15
N ASP A 345 -14.76 -13.68 9.92
CA ASP A 345 -13.46 -14.06 10.47
C ASP A 345 -12.32 -13.29 9.79
N ALA A 346 -12.43 -13.04 8.49
CA ALA A 346 -11.50 -12.21 7.76
C ALA A 346 -11.52 -10.76 8.27
N VAL A 347 -12.69 -10.16 8.50
CA VAL A 347 -12.82 -8.79 9.03
C VAL A 347 -12.13 -8.67 10.39
N TYR A 348 -12.38 -9.59 11.32
CA TYR A 348 -11.72 -9.56 12.63
C TYR A 348 -10.17 -9.54 12.48
N GLN A 349 -9.63 -10.42 11.63
CA GLN A 349 -8.18 -10.54 11.43
C GLN A 349 -7.58 -9.30 10.75
N GLN A 350 -8.26 -8.75 9.74
CA GLN A 350 -7.81 -7.55 9.05
C GLN A 350 -7.91 -6.30 9.92
N GLU A 351 -8.93 -6.21 10.78
CA GLU A 351 -9.04 -5.13 11.75
C GLU A 351 -7.94 -5.26 12.82
N ALA A 352 -7.67 -6.48 13.33
CA ALA A 352 -6.56 -6.72 14.23
C ALA A 352 -5.22 -6.26 13.61
N SER A 353 -4.99 -6.57 12.33
CA SER A 353 -3.83 -6.07 11.57
C SER A 353 -3.76 -4.54 11.54
N ALA A 354 -4.85 -3.88 11.13
CA ALA A 354 -4.90 -2.43 11.02
C ALA A 354 -4.61 -1.75 12.37
N ARG A 355 -5.22 -2.24 13.46
CA ARG A 355 -5.02 -1.72 14.81
C ARG A 355 -3.58 -1.84 15.30
N VAL A 356 -2.93 -2.97 15.03
CA VAL A 356 -1.51 -3.15 15.36
C VAL A 356 -0.65 -2.16 14.58
N ASP A 357 -0.87 -1.99 13.27
CA ASP A 357 -0.14 -0.99 12.48
C ASP A 357 -0.35 0.43 13.05
N TYR A 358 -1.59 0.85 13.33
CA TYR A 358 -1.87 2.17 13.87
C TYR A 358 -1.17 2.42 15.20
N ALA A 359 -1.23 1.46 16.13
CA ALA A 359 -0.57 1.57 17.42
C ALA A 359 0.95 1.77 17.26
N GLN A 360 1.58 1.02 16.37
CA GLN A 360 3.02 1.13 16.12
C GLN A 360 3.39 2.44 15.43
N MET A 361 2.62 2.84 14.43
CA MET A 361 2.81 4.10 13.70
C MET A 361 2.69 5.30 14.63
N MET A 362 1.67 5.33 15.50
CA MET A 362 1.48 6.41 16.47
C MET A 362 2.58 6.40 17.54
N ARG A 363 2.94 5.22 18.07
CA ARG A 363 4.00 5.07 19.08
C ARG A 363 5.36 5.57 18.59
N TYR A 364 5.72 5.22 17.35
CA TYR A 364 7.03 5.52 16.79
C TYR A 364 7.06 6.71 15.83
N ARG A 365 5.93 7.40 15.65
CA ARG A 365 5.76 8.50 14.70
C ARG A 365 6.25 8.10 13.30
N ILE A 366 5.78 6.95 12.81
CA ILE A 366 6.05 6.47 11.46
C ILE A 366 4.90 6.93 10.58
N LEU A 367 5.20 7.61 9.47
CA LEU A 367 4.15 8.00 8.53
C LEU A 367 3.49 6.75 7.92
N PRO A 368 2.18 6.81 7.63
CA PRO A 368 1.52 5.79 6.83
C PRO A 368 2.26 5.50 5.51
N ASP A 369 2.14 4.26 5.03
CA ASP A 369 2.82 3.71 3.83
C ASP A 369 4.36 3.68 3.86
N GLN A 370 5.02 4.15 4.92
CA GLN A 370 6.39 3.72 5.22
C GLN A 370 6.45 2.23 5.63
N ILE A 371 5.30 1.68 6.06
CA ILE A 371 5.10 0.26 6.31
C ILE A 371 4.55 -0.38 5.04
N HIS A 372 5.35 -1.26 4.41
CA HIS A 372 5.14 -1.83 3.07
C HIS A 372 3.75 -2.41 2.76
N ASN A 373 3.02 -2.94 3.75
CA ASN A 373 1.69 -3.56 3.54
C ASN A 373 0.53 -2.76 4.13
N PHE A 374 0.78 -1.57 4.68
CA PHE A 374 -0.25 -0.82 5.40
C PHE A 374 -1.50 -0.54 4.54
N ALA A 375 -1.33 0.08 3.36
CA ALA A 375 -2.46 0.34 2.47
C ALA A 375 -3.18 -0.94 2.03
N HIS A 376 -2.42 -2.02 1.78
CA HIS A 376 -2.95 -3.32 1.35
C HIS A 376 -3.83 -3.96 2.43
N ASN A 377 -3.37 -3.97 3.68
CA ASN A 377 -4.08 -4.54 4.82
C ASN A 377 -5.43 -3.83 5.01
N ASN A 378 -5.40 -2.50 4.98
CA ASN A 378 -6.59 -1.67 5.12
C ASN A 378 -7.58 -1.82 3.95
N GLU A 379 -7.09 -1.95 2.71
CA GLU A 379 -7.94 -2.21 1.56
C GLU A 379 -8.69 -3.55 1.67
N TRP A 380 -8.02 -4.58 2.17
CA TRP A 380 -8.62 -5.89 2.42
C TRP A 380 -9.67 -5.85 3.52
N LEU A 381 -9.43 -5.08 4.58
CA LEU A 381 -10.44 -4.83 5.61
C LEU A 381 -11.70 -4.23 4.98
N ILE A 382 -11.57 -3.14 4.22
CA ILE A 382 -12.71 -2.48 3.57
C ILE A 382 -13.46 -3.45 2.65
N ARG A 383 -12.74 -4.23 1.83
CA ARG A 383 -13.35 -5.21 0.93
C ARG A 383 -14.18 -6.25 1.69
N ASN A 384 -13.66 -6.80 2.79
CA ASN A 384 -14.40 -7.77 3.59
C ASN A 384 -15.55 -7.14 4.38
N LEU A 385 -15.44 -5.86 4.78
CA LEU A 385 -16.56 -5.10 5.37
C LEU A 385 -17.72 -4.94 4.38
N ILE A 386 -17.43 -4.70 3.09
CA ILE A 386 -18.45 -4.70 2.02
C ILE A 386 -19.13 -6.07 1.93
N HIS A 387 -18.36 -7.17 1.93
CA HIS A 387 -18.91 -8.54 1.83
C HIS A 387 -19.88 -8.90 2.96
N ILE A 388 -19.64 -8.40 4.18
CA ILE A 388 -20.54 -8.63 5.35
C ILE A 388 -21.62 -7.55 5.51
N GLY A 389 -21.67 -6.57 4.61
CA GLY A 389 -22.73 -5.56 4.57
C GLY A 389 -22.57 -4.40 5.55
N ASN A 390 -21.36 -4.13 6.03
CA ASN A 390 -21.11 -3.04 6.98
C ASN A 390 -20.65 -1.77 6.24
N GLU A 391 -21.61 -1.01 5.72
CA GLU A 391 -21.37 0.23 4.96
C GLU A 391 -20.61 1.27 5.77
N ASN A 392 -21.10 1.59 6.97
CA ASN A 392 -20.50 2.61 7.83
C ASN A 392 -19.02 2.33 8.09
N ALA A 393 -18.66 1.11 8.51
CA ALA A 393 -17.27 0.77 8.76
C ALA A 393 -16.42 0.77 7.49
N ALA A 394 -16.94 0.25 6.36
CA ALA A 394 -16.24 0.27 5.08
C ALA A 394 -15.93 1.70 4.62
N ARG A 395 -16.92 2.60 4.76
CA ARG A 395 -16.80 4.02 4.45
C ARG A 395 -15.81 4.72 5.39
N ASP A 396 -15.95 4.53 6.70
CA ASP A 396 -15.06 5.13 7.70
C ASP A 396 -13.60 4.77 7.44
N MET A 397 -13.33 3.50 7.14
CA MET A 397 -11.98 3.05 6.85
C MET A 397 -11.43 3.63 5.55
N ALA A 398 -12.25 3.70 4.50
CA ALA A 398 -11.84 4.31 3.24
C ALA A 398 -11.57 5.82 3.38
N LEU A 399 -12.38 6.53 4.16
CA LEU A 399 -12.18 7.94 4.50
C LEU A 399 -10.92 8.14 5.34
N ASN A 400 -10.65 7.26 6.31
CA ASN A 400 -9.42 7.33 7.09
C ASN A 400 -8.18 7.23 6.18
N MET A 401 -8.14 6.25 5.27
CA MET A 401 -7.04 6.11 4.29
C MET A 401 -6.83 7.38 3.44
N LEU A 402 -7.90 8.09 3.09
CA LEU A 402 -7.82 9.33 2.32
C LEU A 402 -7.43 10.55 3.15
N SER A 403 -7.66 10.52 4.47
CA SER A 403 -7.23 11.56 5.39
C SER A 403 -5.75 11.49 5.78
N LEU A 404 -5.10 10.36 5.53
CA LEU A 404 -3.69 10.14 5.88
C LEU A 404 -2.77 11.13 5.14
N PRO A 405 -1.65 11.55 5.76
CA PRO A 405 -0.63 12.35 5.10
C PRO A 405 -0.08 11.63 3.86
N ARG A 406 0.11 12.41 2.79
CA ARG A 406 0.75 11.98 1.55
C ARG A 406 2.24 12.23 1.61
N HIS A 407 3.00 11.48 0.83
CA HIS A 407 4.44 11.69 0.71
C HIS A 407 4.93 11.35 -0.71
N PRO A 408 5.84 12.14 -1.32
CA PRO A 408 6.30 11.90 -2.70
C PRO A 408 6.95 10.53 -2.91
N LYS A 409 7.43 9.90 -1.81
CA LYS A 409 8.04 8.57 -1.82
C LYS A 409 7.05 7.42 -1.56
N TRP A 410 6.06 7.59 -0.68
CA TRP A 410 5.32 6.47 -0.08
C TRP A 410 3.80 6.47 -0.29
N ASN A 411 3.16 7.64 -0.31
CA ASN A 411 1.70 7.75 -0.47
C ASN A 411 1.40 8.84 -1.48
N LYS A 412 1.40 8.46 -2.76
CA LYS A 412 1.27 9.40 -3.87
C LYS A 412 -0.19 9.47 -4.29
N ALA A 413 -0.68 10.68 -4.57
CA ALA A 413 -2.09 10.87 -4.92
C ALA A 413 -2.46 10.12 -6.21
N GLU A 414 -1.51 10.02 -7.13
CA GLU A 414 -1.62 9.43 -8.46
C GLU A 414 -1.48 7.91 -8.48
N ASP A 415 -0.81 7.33 -7.47
CA ASP A 415 -0.64 5.89 -7.38
C ASP A 415 -1.98 5.22 -7.05
N THR A 416 -2.16 4.01 -7.55
CA THR A 416 -3.36 3.20 -7.31
C THR A 416 -3.13 2.12 -6.26
N GLY A 417 -1.89 1.90 -5.83
CA GLY A 417 -1.50 0.90 -4.82
C GLY A 417 -1.30 1.46 -3.40
N ASP A 418 -1.13 2.77 -3.25
CA ASP A 418 -0.92 3.43 -1.95
C ASP A 418 -2.25 3.76 -1.25
N SER A 419 -2.19 4.25 -0.01
CA SER A 419 -3.39 4.55 0.78
C SER A 419 -4.35 5.53 0.09
N ALA A 420 -3.84 6.59 -0.55
CA ALA A 420 -4.67 7.54 -1.29
C ALA A 420 -5.36 6.91 -2.51
N GLY A 421 -4.67 6.00 -3.21
CA GLY A 421 -5.21 5.31 -4.38
C GLY A 421 -6.25 4.27 -4.04
N LEU A 422 -5.89 3.36 -3.12
CA LEU A 422 -6.75 2.28 -2.66
C LEU A 422 -7.96 2.81 -1.88
N GLY A 423 -7.75 3.76 -0.97
CA GLY A 423 -8.82 4.41 -0.20
C GLY A 423 -9.88 5.04 -1.11
N ARG A 424 -9.47 5.74 -2.18
CA ARG A 424 -10.40 6.33 -3.15
C ARG A 424 -11.19 5.28 -3.92
N ASN A 425 -10.51 4.25 -4.43
CA ASN A 425 -11.17 3.15 -5.14
C ASN A 425 -12.18 2.45 -4.23
N ARG A 426 -11.83 2.23 -2.95
CA ARG A 426 -12.71 1.59 -1.96
C ARG A 426 -13.87 2.46 -1.52
N LEU A 427 -13.67 3.77 -1.36
CA LEU A 427 -14.76 4.69 -1.04
C LEU A 427 -15.80 4.69 -2.16
N LEU A 428 -15.36 4.87 -3.41
CA LEU A 428 -16.26 4.86 -4.57
C LEU A 428 -16.97 3.52 -4.72
N GLU A 429 -16.25 2.41 -4.58
CA GLU A 429 -16.83 1.06 -4.66
C GLU A 429 -17.85 0.81 -3.53
N THR A 430 -17.53 1.20 -2.29
CA THR A 430 -18.44 1.07 -1.13
C THR A 430 -19.74 1.82 -1.39
N LEU A 431 -19.67 3.12 -1.68
CA LEU A 431 -20.86 3.96 -1.84
C LEU A 431 -21.75 3.49 -3.00
N VAL A 432 -21.16 2.97 -4.08
CA VAL A 432 -21.92 2.43 -5.22
C VAL A 432 -22.57 1.09 -4.89
N GLN A 433 -21.83 0.17 -4.27
CA GLN A 433 -22.37 -1.15 -3.94
C GLN A 433 -23.48 -1.09 -2.88
N PHE A 434 -23.41 -0.12 -1.96
CA PHE A 434 -24.46 0.13 -0.97
C PHE A 434 -25.56 1.07 -1.46
N GLU A 435 -25.45 1.59 -2.69
CA GLU A 435 -26.37 2.56 -3.30
C GLU A 435 -26.50 3.87 -2.50
N ASP A 436 -25.46 4.28 -1.78
CA ASP A 436 -25.41 5.56 -1.04
C ASP A 436 -25.04 6.73 -1.97
N TRP A 437 -25.96 7.02 -2.89
CA TRP A 437 -25.82 8.09 -3.88
C TRP A 437 -25.73 9.47 -3.24
N ASN A 438 -26.36 9.67 -2.08
CA ASN A 438 -26.34 10.95 -1.37
C ASN A 438 -24.96 11.23 -0.81
N ALA A 439 -24.35 10.29 -0.10
CA ALA A 439 -22.99 10.44 0.39
C ALA A 439 -22.00 10.65 -0.78
N LEU A 440 -22.14 9.90 -1.87
CA LEU A 440 -21.26 10.07 -3.04
C LEU A 440 -21.38 11.45 -3.69
N ARG A 441 -22.60 12.00 -3.79
CA ARG A 441 -22.82 13.37 -4.29
C ARG A 441 -22.21 14.43 -3.38
N GLN A 442 -22.29 14.24 -2.05
CA GLN A 442 -21.68 15.16 -1.08
C GLN A 442 -20.15 15.20 -1.20
N LEU A 443 -19.54 14.14 -1.75
CA LEU A 443 -18.09 14.11 -2.01
C LEU A 443 -17.66 14.90 -3.25
N ALA A 444 -18.59 15.35 -4.11
CA ALA A 444 -18.24 16.05 -5.34
C ALA A 444 -17.33 17.28 -5.08
N ASP A 445 -17.64 18.07 -4.06
CA ASP A 445 -16.89 19.28 -3.73
C ASP A 445 -15.93 19.08 -2.53
N ASN A 446 -15.77 17.84 -2.07
CA ASN A 446 -14.96 17.52 -0.90
C ASN A 446 -13.48 17.31 -1.28
N PRO A 447 -12.52 17.89 -0.54
CA PRO A 447 -11.07 17.66 -0.74
C PRO A 447 -10.62 16.19 -0.67
N ILE A 448 -11.44 15.30 -0.14
CA ILE A 448 -11.19 13.85 -0.12
C ILE A 448 -11.27 13.23 -1.53
N LEU A 449 -12.14 13.77 -2.41
CA LEU A 449 -12.37 13.28 -3.78
C LEU A 449 -12.02 14.35 -4.82
N GLU A 450 -10.74 14.73 -4.82
CA GLU A 450 -10.18 15.79 -5.67
C GLU A 450 -10.38 15.52 -7.17
N GLU A 451 -10.68 16.58 -7.93
CA GLU A 451 -10.85 16.52 -9.38
C GLU A 451 -9.52 16.37 -10.13
N GLY A 452 -8.38 16.72 -9.52
CA GLY A 452 -7.17 17.12 -10.25
C GLY A 452 -6.06 16.08 -10.48
N ILE A 453 -6.17 14.86 -9.98
CA ILE A 453 -5.01 13.97 -9.74
C ILE A 453 -4.37 13.44 -11.03
N ASN A 454 -5.09 12.59 -11.77
CA ASN A 454 -4.68 12.10 -13.09
C ASN A 454 -5.92 11.75 -13.92
N GLU A 455 -5.74 11.51 -15.21
CA GLU A 455 -6.86 11.32 -16.14
C GLU A 455 -7.72 10.09 -15.79
N ASP A 456 -7.12 8.95 -15.46
CA ASP A 456 -7.86 7.74 -15.10
C ASP A 456 -8.74 7.96 -13.87
N GLN A 457 -8.23 8.70 -12.88
CA GLN A 457 -8.97 9.06 -11.66
C GLN A 457 -10.07 10.09 -11.96
N LYS A 458 -9.83 11.03 -12.88
CA LYS A 458 -10.85 11.98 -13.37
C LYS A 458 -12.02 11.26 -14.05
N ILE A 459 -11.71 10.32 -14.94
CA ILE A 459 -12.73 9.53 -15.64
C ILE A 459 -13.58 8.77 -14.63
N LYS A 460 -12.93 8.04 -13.70
CA LYS A 460 -13.64 7.31 -12.64
C LYS A 460 -14.51 8.23 -11.79
N ARG A 461 -13.97 9.36 -11.32
CA ARG A 461 -14.72 10.32 -10.50
C ARG A 461 -15.98 10.80 -11.22
N LEU A 462 -15.87 11.23 -12.48
CA LEU A 462 -17.00 11.69 -13.28
C LEU A 462 -18.02 10.58 -13.55
N GLN A 463 -17.54 9.36 -13.83
CA GLN A 463 -18.40 8.18 -13.98
C GLN A 463 -19.22 7.94 -12.71
N TYR A 464 -18.59 7.88 -11.55
CA TYR A 464 -19.28 7.60 -10.29
C TYR A 464 -20.21 8.73 -9.84
N LEU A 465 -19.84 9.99 -10.06
CA LEU A 465 -20.74 11.13 -9.82
C LEU A 465 -21.95 11.12 -10.77
N GLY A 466 -21.74 10.73 -12.03
CA GLY A 466 -22.82 10.50 -12.99
C GLY A 466 -23.78 9.40 -12.53
N LEU A 467 -23.24 8.24 -12.11
CA LEU A 467 -24.03 7.14 -11.54
C LEU A 467 -24.82 7.60 -10.31
N ALA A 468 -24.20 8.38 -9.41
CA ALA A 468 -24.87 8.93 -8.24
C ALA A 468 -25.98 9.93 -8.60
N ALA A 469 -25.80 10.73 -9.65
CA ALA A 469 -26.83 11.64 -10.14
C ALA A 469 -28.04 10.86 -10.65
N PHE A 470 -27.84 9.81 -11.46
CA PHE A 470 -28.93 8.93 -11.92
C PHE A 470 -29.59 8.18 -10.76
N GLY A 471 -28.81 7.61 -9.84
CA GLY A 471 -29.33 6.90 -8.66
C GLY A 471 -30.16 7.78 -7.73
N ALA A 472 -29.85 9.08 -7.65
CA ALA A 472 -30.63 10.07 -6.92
C ALA A 472 -31.81 10.66 -7.73
N GLY A 473 -32.07 10.18 -8.95
CA GLY A 473 -33.14 10.68 -9.82
C GLY A 473 -32.85 12.01 -10.54
N ASN A 474 -31.63 12.55 -10.42
CA ASN A 474 -31.20 13.76 -11.13
C ASN A 474 -30.66 13.41 -12.53
N ILE A 475 -31.59 13.16 -13.45
CA ILE A 475 -31.30 12.74 -14.83
C ILE A 475 -30.46 13.79 -15.57
N LEU A 476 -30.79 15.08 -15.45
CA LEU A 476 -30.05 16.16 -16.12
C LEU A 476 -28.59 16.23 -15.66
N GLY A 477 -28.35 16.18 -14.35
CA GLY A 477 -27.00 16.15 -13.80
C GLY A 477 -26.20 14.92 -14.27
N GLY A 478 -26.85 13.75 -14.37
CA GLY A 478 -26.23 12.56 -14.96
C GLY A 478 -25.82 12.77 -16.42
N CYS A 479 -26.69 13.37 -17.23
CA CYS A 479 -26.40 13.74 -18.62
C CYS A 479 -25.26 14.76 -18.74
N ASP A 480 -25.13 15.71 -17.80
CA ASP A 480 -24.04 16.69 -17.78
C ASP A 480 -22.67 16.02 -17.58
N TYR A 481 -22.57 15.05 -16.67
CA TYR A 481 -21.34 14.26 -16.48
C TYR A 481 -21.01 13.41 -17.71
N THR A 482 -22.01 12.78 -18.34
CA THR A 482 -21.83 12.04 -19.60
C THR A 482 -21.28 12.95 -20.71
N THR A 483 -21.86 14.15 -20.84
CA THR A 483 -21.44 15.15 -21.83
C THR A 483 -20.01 15.61 -21.59
N THR A 484 -19.64 15.81 -20.32
CA THR A 484 -18.28 16.16 -19.91
C THR A 484 -17.28 15.09 -20.32
N LEU A 485 -17.58 13.81 -20.06
CA LEU A 485 -16.74 12.69 -20.48
C LEU A 485 -16.62 12.58 -22.01
N ILE A 486 -17.71 12.81 -22.76
CA ILE A 486 -17.70 12.82 -24.23
C ILE A 486 -16.78 13.93 -24.76
N ARG A 487 -16.87 15.14 -24.19
CA ARG A 487 -16.00 16.27 -24.57
C ARG A 487 -14.52 15.96 -24.30
N MET A 488 -14.21 15.41 -23.12
CA MET A 488 -12.86 15.00 -22.77
C MET A 488 -12.34 13.92 -23.72
N ARG A 489 -13.15 12.90 -24.04
CA ARG A 489 -12.78 11.85 -25.00
C ARG A 489 -12.46 12.45 -26.38
N SER A 490 -13.28 13.38 -26.86
CA SER A 490 -13.07 14.06 -28.15
C SER A 490 -11.72 14.77 -28.20
N ALA A 491 -11.32 15.44 -27.11
CA ALA A 491 -10.01 16.07 -27.03
C ALA A 491 -8.86 15.05 -27.16
N ILE A 492 -9.00 13.87 -26.54
CA ILE A 492 -8.01 12.79 -26.63
C ILE A 492 -7.97 12.16 -28.03
N GLU A 493 -9.12 12.04 -28.70
CA GLU A 493 -9.19 11.60 -30.10
C GLU A 493 -8.47 12.59 -31.03
N ASP A 494 -8.54 13.90 -30.75
CA ASP A 494 -7.82 14.91 -31.53
C ASP A 494 -6.32 14.90 -31.24
N GLU A 495 -5.90 14.70 -29.98
CA GLU A 495 -4.49 14.45 -29.63
C GLU A 495 -3.94 13.20 -30.36
N GLN A 496 -4.72 12.12 -30.41
CA GLN A 496 -4.34 10.88 -31.08
C GLN A 496 -4.10 11.12 -32.58
N LYS A 497 -5.02 11.80 -33.27
CA LYS A 497 -4.88 12.14 -34.69
C LYS A 497 -3.66 13.02 -34.94
N ALA A 498 -3.41 14.01 -34.07
CA ALA A 498 -2.25 14.89 -34.17
C ALA A 498 -0.93 14.12 -33.99
N ALA A 499 -0.87 13.20 -33.01
CA ALA A 499 0.30 12.35 -32.77
C ALA A 499 0.55 11.39 -33.95
N GLU A 500 -0.51 10.80 -34.52
CA GLU A 500 -0.42 9.96 -35.71
C GLU A 500 0.13 10.73 -36.92
N SER A 501 -0.42 11.92 -37.21
CA SER A 501 0.06 12.77 -38.32
C SER A 501 1.53 13.13 -38.15
N LYS A 502 1.90 13.60 -36.96
CA LYS A 502 3.28 13.98 -36.64
C LYS A 502 4.26 12.82 -36.79
N ALA A 503 3.90 11.63 -36.33
CA ALA A 503 4.75 10.44 -36.46
C ALA A 503 4.91 10.01 -37.94
N ARG A 504 3.83 10.06 -38.73
CA ARG A 504 3.89 9.80 -40.18
C ARG A 504 4.76 10.82 -40.90
N GLU A 505 4.63 12.11 -40.58
CA GLU A 505 5.44 13.20 -41.13
C GLU A 505 6.92 13.03 -40.80
N GLN A 506 7.26 12.75 -39.54
CA GLN A 506 8.64 12.52 -39.10
C GLN A 506 9.27 11.29 -39.79
N ALA A 507 8.53 10.18 -39.91
CA ALA A 507 9.00 8.99 -40.62
C ALA A 507 9.18 9.25 -42.13
N THR A 508 8.31 10.08 -42.72
CA THR A 508 8.43 10.52 -44.12
C THR A 508 9.67 11.38 -44.32
N GLN A 509 9.92 12.34 -43.42
CA GLN A 509 11.12 13.20 -43.44
C GLN A 509 12.41 12.39 -43.26
N ALA A 510 12.36 11.31 -42.48
CA ALA A 510 13.46 10.36 -42.31
C ALA A 510 13.61 9.36 -43.48
N MET A 511 12.88 9.57 -44.60
CA MET A 511 12.91 8.74 -45.81
C MET A 511 12.66 7.25 -45.54
N LYS A 512 11.81 6.94 -44.55
CA LYS A 512 11.45 5.56 -44.22
C LYS A 512 10.57 4.94 -45.31
N PRO A 513 10.60 3.60 -45.51
CA PRO A 513 9.66 2.91 -46.39
C PRO A 513 8.20 3.16 -45.98
N ALA A 514 7.28 3.13 -46.94
CA ALA A 514 5.85 3.39 -46.69
C ALA A 514 5.25 2.52 -45.57
N ALA A 515 5.67 1.26 -45.46
CA ALA A 515 5.25 0.36 -44.40
C ALA A 515 5.73 0.81 -43.00
N GLU A 516 6.94 1.39 -42.91
CA GLU A 516 7.46 1.95 -41.66
C GLU A 516 6.79 3.28 -41.30
N ILE A 517 6.41 4.10 -42.29
CA ILE A 517 5.64 5.33 -42.08
C ILE A 517 4.24 5.01 -41.50
N ASP A 518 3.53 4.07 -42.11
CA ASP A 518 2.21 3.66 -41.62
C ASP A 518 2.30 2.99 -40.23
N LYS A 519 3.35 2.19 -40.01
CA LYS A 519 3.62 1.61 -38.69
C LYS A 519 3.89 2.71 -37.65
N ALA A 520 4.70 3.72 -37.95
CA ALA A 520 4.97 4.82 -37.03
C ALA A 520 3.70 5.58 -36.64
N GLY A 521 2.82 5.85 -37.61
CA GLY A 521 1.50 6.45 -37.34
C GLY A 521 0.63 5.59 -36.43
N LYS A 522 0.51 4.30 -36.75
CA LYS A 522 -0.26 3.33 -35.95
C LYS A 522 0.30 3.16 -34.54
N ASP A 523 1.61 3.07 -34.41
CA ASP A 523 2.29 2.93 -33.11
C ASP A 523 2.08 4.17 -32.25
N ALA A 524 2.11 5.37 -32.84
CA ALA A 524 1.77 6.61 -32.14
C ALA A 524 0.29 6.64 -31.72
N ALA A 525 -0.64 6.27 -32.61
CA ALA A 525 -2.06 6.19 -32.28
C ALA A 525 -2.35 5.14 -31.19
N ASN A 526 -1.64 4.01 -31.21
CA ASN A 526 -1.81 2.93 -30.24
C ASN A 526 -1.50 3.36 -28.80
N GLY A 527 -0.67 4.39 -28.60
CA GLY A 527 -0.39 4.97 -27.29
C GLY A 527 -1.62 5.53 -26.57
N PHE A 528 -2.70 5.82 -27.30
CA PHE A 528 -3.94 6.40 -26.76
C PHE A 528 -5.03 5.36 -26.46
N ASN A 529 -4.90 4.13 -26.95
CA ASN A 529 -5.96 3.10 -26.89
C ASN A 529 -6.42 2.79 -25.45
N GLY A 530 -5.52 2.85 -24.48
CA GLY A 530 -5.83 2.67 -23.06
C GLY A 530 -6.79 3.76 -22.54
N ARG A 531 -6.40 5.03 -22.72
CA ARG A 531 -7.18 6.21 -22.31
C ARG A 531 -8.57 6.21 -22.96
N LEU A 532 -8.62 6.04 -24.29
CA LEU A 532 -9.87 6.00 -25.04
C LEU A 532 -10.79 4.85 -24.62
N THR A 533 -10.22 3.72 -24.20
CA THR A 533 -11.01 2.61 -23.66
C THR A 533 -11.61 2.93 -22.30
N ALA A 534 -10.88 3.61 -21.41
CA ALA A 534 -11.42 4.07 -20.13
C ALA A 534 -12.59 5.04 -20.32
N PHE A 535 -12.46 6.04 -21.20
CA PHE A 535 -13.56 6.95 -21.55
C PHE A 535 -14.77 6.21 -22.12
N ARG A 536 -14.54 5.32 -23.10
CA ARG A 536 -15.63 4.56 -23.74
C ARG A 536 -16.44 3.78 -22.71
N MET A 537 -15.76 3.10 -21.78
CA MET A 537 -16.43 2.33 -20.74
C MET A 537 -17.23 3.23 -19.80
N ALA A 538 -16.66 4.32 -19.31
CA ALA A 538 -17.35 5.25 -18.43
C ALA A 538 -18.58 5.88 -19.10
N ILE A 539 -18.47 6.28 -20.37
CA ILE A 539 -19.58 6.84 -21.15
C ILE A 539 -20.68 5.79 -21.36
N GLN A 540 -20.32 4.56 -21.74
CA GLN A 540 -21.28 3.48 -21.96
C GLN A 540 -22.09 3.16 -20.70
N ASP A 541 -21.44 3.16 -19.53
CA ASP A 541 -22.12 2.94 -18.25
C ASP A 541 -23.15 4.04 -17.96
N LEU A 542 -22.83 5.31 -18.24
CA LEU A 542 -23.77 6.42 -18.04
C LEU A 542 -24.87 6.49 -19.11
N GLU A 543 -24.55 6.19 -20.38
CA GLU A 543 -25.55 6.07 -21.45
C GLU A 543 -26.57 4.97 -21.14
N ALA A 544 -26.13 3.84 -20.56
CA ALA A 544 -27.05 2.80 -20.10
C ALA A 544 -28.03 3.35 -19.04
N GLN A 545 -27.57 4.19 -18.11
CA GLN A 545 -28.45 4.84 -17.13
C GLN A 545 -29.43 5.83 -17.78
N ILE A 546 -29.02 6.54 -18.83
CA ILE A 546 -29.92 7.41 -19.61
C ILE A 546 -31.06 6.58 -20.23
N HIS A 547 -30.73 5.44 -20.84
CA HIS A 547 -31.75 4.54 -21.40
C HIS A 547 -32.67 3.98 -20.31
N LEU A 548 -32.14 3.62 -19.14
CA LEU A 548 -32.93 3.17 -18.00
C LEU A 548 -33.92 4.23 -17.51
N ALA A 549 -33.48 5.49 -17.40
CA ALA A 549 -34.31 6.61 -16.98
C ALA A 549 -35.50 6.85 -17.95
N HIS A 550 -35.34 6.53 -19.24
CA HIS A 550 -36.40 6.62 -20.25
C HIS A 550 -37.19 5.32 -20.45
N GLY A 551 -36.93 4.27 -19.66
CA GLY A 551 -37.59 2.97 -19.81
C GLY A 551 -37.16 2.17 -21.05
N ALA A 552 -36.07 2.56 -21.71
CA ALA A 552 -35.51 1.90 -22.90
C ALA A 552 -34.62 0.70 -22.50
N TYR A 553 -35.20 -0.30 -21.82
CA TYR A 553 -34.45 -1.40 -21.19
C TYR A 553 -33.65 -2.26 -22.19
N ALA A 554 -34.12 -2.42 -23.43
CA ALA A 554 -33.44 -3.21 -24.45
C ALA A 554 -32.13 -2.54 -24.89
N ASP A 555 -32.14 -1.22 -25.04
CA ASP A 555 -30.98 -0.42 -25.41
C ASP A 555 -29.96 -0.42 -24.27
N ALA A 556 -30.41 -0.21 -23.03
CA ALA A 556 -29.58 -0.34 -21.84
C ALA A 556 -28.92 -1.73 -21.75
N GLN A 557 -29.67 -2.80 -22.02
CA GLN A 557 -29.13 -4.16 -22.03
C GLN A 557 -28.04 -4.35 -23.10
N ASN A 558 -28.19 -3.73 -24.27
CA ASN A 558 -27.22 -3.85 -25.36
C ASN A 558 -25.94 -3.08 -25.08
N LEU A 559 -26.02 -1.91 -24.44
CA LEU A 559 -24.84 -1.17 -23.99
C LEU A 559 -24.05 -1.97 -22.95
N LEU A 560 -24.74 -2.52 -21.94
CA LEU A 560 -24.09 -3.27 -20.85
C LEU A 560 -23.47 -4.60 -21.30
N LYS A 561 -23.91 -5.22 -22.40
CA LYS A 561 -23.28 -6.46 -22.94
C LYS A 561 -21.85 -6.25 -23.41
N ASN A 562 -21.50 -5.03 -23.80
CA ASN A 562 -20.22 -4.69 -24.40
C ASN A 562 -19.24 -4.03 -23.42
N THR A 563 -19.62 -3.89 -22.15
CA THR A 563 -18.73 -3.39 -21.11
C THR A 563 -17.91 -4.56 -20.53
N THR A 564 -16.66 -4.31 -20.18
CA THR A 564 -15.78 -5.36 -19.62
C THR A 564 -16.07 -5.64 -18.14
N ARG A 565 -16.88 -4.79 -17.48
CA ARG A 565 -17.38 -4.93 -16.11
C ARG A 565 -18.91 -4.87 -16.14
N VAL A 566 -19.54 -6.02 -16.39
CA VAL A 566 -21.00 -6.12 -16.36
C VAL A 566 -21.47 -6.14 -14.91
N ASP A 567 -22.20 -5.11 -14.50
CA ASP A 567 -22.98 -5.12 -13.25
C ASP A 567 -24.08 -6.19 -13.37
N ARG A 568 -23.84 -7.35 -12.74
CA ARG A 568 -24.73 -8.51 -12.80
C ARG A 568 -26.07 -8.26 -12.10
N PRO A 569 -26.13 -7.64 -10.91
CA PRO A 569 -27.38 -7.17 -10.31
C PRO A 569 -28.21 -6.30 -11.27
N LEU A 570 -27.61 -5.26 -11.86
CA LEU A 570 -28.30 -4.38 -12.79
C LEU A 570 -28.77 -5.13 -14.04
N GLN A 571 -27.93 -6.01 -14.60
CA GLN A 571 -28.28 -6.85 -15.73
C GLN A 571 -29.50 -7.72 -15.42
N ALA A 572 -29.56 -8.36 -14.25
CA ALA A 572 -30.69 -9.19 -13.85
C ALA A 572 -31.97 -8.35 -13.66
N ARG A 573 -31.85 -7.14 -13.10
CA ARG A 573 -32.96 -6.20 -12.98
C ARG A 573 -33.53 -5.80 -14.35
N ILE A 574 -32.66 -5.49 -15.32
CA ILE A 574 -33.05 -5.15 -16.69
C ILE A 574 -33.77 -6.32 -17.37
N GLN A 575 -33.23 -7.53 -17.25
CA GLN A 575 -33.86 -8.75 -17.77
C GLN A 575 -35.27 -8.94 -17.21
N LEU A 576 -35.47 -8.70 -15.91
CA LEU A 576 -36.79 -8.78 -15.28
C LEU A 576 -37.75 -7.74 -15.85
N ARG A 577 -37.30 -6.49 -16.07
CA ARG A 577 -38.13 -5.42 -16.67
C ARG A 577 -38.49 -5.69 -18.13
N LEU A 578 -37.69 -6.47 -18.84
CA LEU A 578 -37.96 -6.96 -20.19
C LEU A 578 -38.88 -8.19 -20.24
N GLY A 579 -39.31 -8.72 -19.09
CA GLY A 579 -40.10 -9.95 -19.00
C GLY A 579 -39.28 -11.23 -19.18
N GLU A 580 -37.94 -11.15 -19.21
CA GLU A 580 -37.03 -12.29 -19.28
C GLU A 580 -36.82 -12.93 -17.88
N THR A 581 -37.91 -13.24 -17.17
CA THR A 581 -37.92 -13.60 -15.73
C THR A 581 -36.96 -14.73 -15.37
N ASP A 582 -36.99 -15.86 -16.07
CA ASP A 582 -36.12 -17.01 -15.75
C ASP A 582 -34.64 -16.69 -15.96
N LYS A 583 -34.34 -15.85 -16.96
CA LYS A 583 -32.98 -15.39 -17.25
C LYS A 583 -32.49 -14.41 -16.18
N ALA A 584 -33.37 -13.52 -15.71
CA ALA A 584 -33.08 -12.61 -14.59
C ALA A 584 -32.73 -13.39 -13.32
N ILE A 585 -33.57 -14.35 -12.93
CA ILE A 585 -33.34 -15.21 -11.76
C ILE A 585 -32.03 -16.00 -11.93
N LYS A 586 -31.78 -16.56 -13.12
CA LYS A 586 -30.53 -17.27 -13.39
C LYS A 586 -29.31 -16.36 -13.25
N THR A 587 -29.35 -15.15 -13.81
CA THR A 587 -28.25 -14.18 -13.72
C THR A 587 -27.96 -13.80 -12.27
N ALA A 588 -29.00 -13.57 -11.46
CA ALA A 588 -28.86 -13.27 -10.03
C ALA A 588 -28.30 -14.46 -9.23
N ARG A 589 -28.76 -15.69 -9.52
CA ARG A 589 -28.23 -16.91 -8.89
C ARG A 589 -26.77 -17.17 -9.25
N ASP A 590 -26.42 -17.07 -10.54
CA ASP A 590 -25.03 -17.19 -10.99
C ASP A 590 -24.12 -16.16 -10.29
N HIS A 591 -24.65 -14.97 -9.99
CA HIS A 591 -23.95 -13.95 -9.24
C HIS A 591 -23.73 -14.37 -7.77
N VAL A 592 -24.76 -14.81 -7.07
CA VAL A 592 -24.63 -15.35 -5.69
C VAL A 592 -23.68 -16.55 -5.63
N ASP A 593 -23.74 -17.47 -6.61
CA ASP A 593 -22.87 -18.65 -6.64
C ASP A 593 -21.38 -18.31 -6.80
N SER A 594 -21.07 -17.15 -7.40
CA SER A 594 -19.71 -16.62 -7.53
C SER A 594 -19.29 -15.70 -6.38
N HIS A 595 -20.21 -15.37 -5.47
CA HIS A 595 -20.04 -14.45 -4.33
C HIS A 595 -20.65 -15.08 -3.06
N LYS A 596 -20.19 -16.29 -2.74
CA LYS A 596 -20.77 -17.11 -1.68
C LYS A 596 -20.62 -16.40 -0.34
N ASN A 597 -21.68 -16.40 0.49
CA ASN A 597 -21.71 -15.76 1.80
C ASN A 597 -21.50 -14.23 1.78
N GLU A 598 -21.74 -13.57 0.66
CA GLU A 598 -21.77 -12.10 0.58
C GLU A 598 -23.22 -11.58 0.73
N THR A 599 -23.39 -10.50 1.49
CA THR A 599 -24.71 -9.97 1.86
C THR A 599 -25.42 -9.24 0.72
N ILE A 600 -24.68 -8.44 -0.07
CA ILE A 600 -25.23 -7.62 -1.17
C ILE A 600 -25.76 -8.49 -2.32
N PRO A 601 -25.01 -9.49 -2.85
CA PRO A 601 -25.53 -10.38 -3.89
C PRO A 601 -26.81 -11.12 -3.48
N LEU A 602 -26.88 -11.61 -2.23
CA LEU A 602 -28.09 -12.23 -1.69
C LEU A 602 -29.26 -11.25 -1.62
N THR A 603 -29.00 -10.00 -1.20
CA THR A 603 -30.01 -8.93 -1.16
C THR A 603 -30.63 -8.70 -2.54
N HIS A 604 -29.80 -8.57 -3.58
CA HIS A 604 -30.32 -8.41 -4.94
C HIS A 604 -31.10 -9.63 -5.44
N LEU A 605 -30.64 -10.86 -5.13
CA LEU A 605 -31.38 -12.07 -5.50
C LEU A 605 -32.76 -12.14 -4.81
N ILE A 606 -32.85 -11.80 -3.53
CA ILE A 606 -34.11 -11.76 -2.79
C ILE A 606 -35.08 -10.80 -3.44
N SER A 607 -34.64 -9.56 -3.72
CA SER A 607 -35.48 -8.55 -4.35
C SER A 607 -35.92 -8.97 -5.76
N ILE A 608 -35.05 -9.62 -6.56
CA ILE A 608 -35.41 -10.13 -7.89
C ILE A 608 -36.43 -11.27 -7.80
N LEU A 609 -36.26 -12.21 -6.88
CA LEU A 609 -37.21 -13.32 -6.68
C LEU A 609 -38.57 -12.78 -6.21
N TRP A 610 -38.56 -11.79 -5.32
CA TRP A 610 -39.75 -11.14 -4.81
C TRP A 610 -40.54 -10.46 -5.92
N ASP A 611 -39.88 -9.62 -6.72
CA ASP A 611 -40.48 -8.89 -7.85
C ASP A 611 -40.94 -9.84 -8.97
N ALA A 612 -40.30 -11.01 -9.11
CA ALA A 612 -40.72 -12.08 -10.01
C ALA A 612 -41.90 -12.92 -9.49
N GLY A 613 -42.43 -12.62 -8.29
CA GLY A 613 -43.54 -13.35 -7.67
C GLY A 613 -43.14 -14.70 -7.05
N ARG A 614 -41.84 -15.02 -6.97
CA ARG A 614 -41.29 -16.28 -6.42
C ARG A 614 -41.08 -16.17 -4.91
N LYS A 615 -42.17 -15.88 -4.17
CA LYS A 615 -42.12 -15.51 -2.75
C LYS A 615 -41.50 -16.58 -1.83
N ASP A 616 -41.79 -17.86 -2.07
CA ASP A 616 -41.23 -18.96 -1.25
C ASP A 616 -39.72 -19.09 -1.41
N GLU A 617 -39.21 -18.92 -2.64
CA GLU A 617 -37.78 -18.88 -2.91
C GLU A 617 -37.13 -17.62 -2.34
N ALA A 618 -37.77 -16.46 -2.46
CA ALA A 618 -37.30 -15.23 -1.83
C ALA A 618 -37.16 -15.41 -0.31
N LYS A 619 -38.15 -16.02 0.35
CA LYS A 619 -38.09 -16.34 1.78
C LYS A 619 -36.93 -17.27 2.11
N ALA A 620 -36.71 -18.31 1.30
CA ALA A 620 -35.62 -19.25 1.51
C ALA A 620 -34.23 -18.57 1.40
N GLU A 621 -34.03 -17.68 0.41
CA GLU A 621 -32.79 -16.91 0.29
C GLU A 621 -32.65 -15.85 1.39
N PHE A 622 -33.76 -15.24 1.84
CA PHE A 622 -33.77 -14.31 2.97
C PHE A 622 -33.28 -15.00 4.24
N GLU A 623 -33.74 -16.22 4.55
CA GLU A 623 -33.24 -16.99 5.70
C GLU A 623 -31.74 -17.32 5.60
N LYS A 624 -31.18 -17.42 4.39
CA LYS A 624 -29.71 -17.55 4.22
C LYS A 624 -29.00 -16.23 4.53
N LEU A 625 -29.53 -15.10 4.05
CA LEU A 625 -29.00 -13.77 4.36
C LEU A 625 -28.99 -13.53 5.87
N ARG A 626 -30.09 -13.87 6.57
CA ARG A 626 -30.20 -13.70 8.03
C ARG A 626 -29.06 -14.37 8.79
N LYS A 627 -28.61 -15.55 8.36
CA LYS A 627 -27.50 -16.28 9.01
C LYS A 627 -26.15 -15.58 8.94
N ILE A 628 -25.96 -14.66 7.99
CA ILE A 628 -24.71 -13.89 7.82
C ILE A 628 -24.89 -12.39 8.10
N SER A 629 -26.07 -12.00 8.60
CA SER A 629 -26.52 -10.61 8.69
C SER A 629 -26.03 -9.82 9.90
N ALA A 630 -25.23 -10.42 10.77
CA ALA A 630 -24.86 -9.85 12.07
C ALA A 630 -24.20 -8.46 11.99
N ALA A 631 -23.53 -8.15 10.88
CA ALA A 631 -22.85 -6.87 10.66
C ALA A 631 -23.52 -6.00 9.59
N ILE A 632 -24.71 -6.38 9.11
CA ILE A 632 -25.43 -5.60 8.09
C ILE A 632 -25.82 -4.26 8.69
N ASP A 633 -25.35 -3.18 8.05
CA ASP A 633 -25.90 -1.86 8.27
C ASP A 633 -27.25 -1.76 7.54
N ARG A 634 -28.33 -2.04 8.28
CA ARG A 634 -29.70 -1.98 7.76
C ARG A 634 -30.13 -0.57 7.31
N THR A 635 -29.39 0.47 7.69
CA THR A 635 -29.69 1.83 7.25
C THR A 635 -29.17 2.10 5.83
N ALA A 636 -28.23 1.31 5.33
CA ALA A 636 -27.73 1.43 3.97
C ALA A 636 -28.85 1.17 2.92
N PRO A 637 -28.97 2.02 1.88
CA PRO A 637 -30.07 1.97 0.92
C PRO A 637 -30.33 0.59 0.30
N VAL A 638 -29.27 -0.14 -0.06
CA VAL A 638 -29.39 -1.49 -0.65
C VAL A 638 -30.19 -2.46 0.24
N PHE A 639 -30.03 -2.42 1.56
CA PHE A 639 -30.75 -3.31 2.48
C PHE A 639 -32.11 -2.76 2.90
N GLN A 640 -32.34 -1.45 2.81
CA GLN A 640 -33.67 -0.88 3.06
C GLN A 640 -34.72 -1.46 2.11
N THR A 641 -34.33 -1.85 0.90
CA THR A 641 -35.20 -2.53 -0.08
C THR A 641 -35.82 -3.83 0.47
N LEU A 642 -35.19 -4.47 1.44
CA LEU A 642 -35.69 -5.70 2.08
C LEU A 642 -36.72 -5.44 3.18
N THR A 643 -36.87 -4.21 3.66
CA THR A 643 -37.80 -3.86 4.76
C THR A 643 -39.25 -4.26 4.46
N PRO A 644 -39.87 -3.87 3.33
CA PRO A 644 -41.23 -4.30 3.02
C PRO A 644 -41.33 -5.82 2.82
N ILE A 645 -40.31 -6.45 2.24
CA ILE A 645 -40.25 -7.90 2.04
C ILE A 645 -40.24 -8.63 3.39
N ALA A 646 -39.42 -8.16 4.34
CA ALA A 646 -39.33 -8.74 5.67
C ALA A 646 -40.65 -8.64 6.43
N LEU A 647 -41.35 -7.50 6.31
CA LEU A 647 -42.66 -7.29 6.91
C LEU A 647 -43.70 -8.26 6.35
N ASP A 648 -43.79 -8.38 5.02
CA ASP A 648 -44.72 -9.31 4.35
C ASP A 648 -44.42 -10.78 4.70
N LEU A 649 -43.14 -11.12 4.88
CA LEU A 649 -42.69 -12.45 5.31
C LEU A 649 -42.86 -12.69 6.83
N GLN A 650 -43.37 -11.70 7.57
CA GLN A 650 -43.61 -11.74 9.02
C GLN A 650 -42.32 -11.95 9.84
N PHE A 651 -41.18 -11.45 9.34
CA PHE A 651 -39.97 -11.37 10.13
C PHE A 651 -40.06 -10.26 11.19
N PRO A 652 -39.30 -10.36 12.29
CA PRO A 652 -39.20 -9.27 13.25
C PRO A 652 -38.69 -7.99 12.60
N ALA A 653 -39.04 -6.84 13.19
CA ALA A 653 -38.57 -5.52 12.73
C ALA A 653 -37.04 -5.44 12.67
N ASP A 654 -36.35 -6.16 13.55
CA ASP A 654 -34.97 -6.54 13.36
C ASP A 654 -34.85 -7.97 12.86
N TRP A 655 -34.74 -8.10 11.55
CA TRP A 655 -34.63 -9.39 10.87
C TRP A 655 -33.20 -9.96 10.92
N THR A 656 -32.21 -9.20 11.42
CA THR A 656 -30.83 -9.70 11.52
C THR A 656 -30.68 -10.78 12.60
N GLN A 657 -29.55 -11.49 12.59
CA GLN A 657 -29.23 -12.51 13.58
C GLN A 657 -27.82 -12.30 14.12
N PRO A 658 -27.56 -12.58 15.41
CA PRO A 658 -26.21 -12.57 15.95
C PRO A 658 -25.35 -13.63 15.25
N LEU A 659 -24.06 -13.33 15.11
CA LEU A 659 -23.10 -14.27 14.54
C LEU A 659 -22.72 -15.32 15.58
N GLU A 660 -22.94 -16.60 15.30
CA GLU A 660 -22.41 -17.65 16.18
C GLU A 660 -20.88 -17.74 16.06
N PRO A 661 -20.11 -17.54 17.16
CA PRO A 661 -18.66 -17.62 17.10
C PRO A 661 -18.19 -19.01 16.71
N ARG A 662 -17.20 -19.09 15.82
CA ARG A 662 -16.61 -20.37 15.42
C ARG A 662 -15.52 -20.81 16.40
N THR A 663 -15.51 -22.08 16.74
CA THR A 663 -14.57 -22.68 17.71
C THR A 663 -13.18 -22.97 17.11
N ASP A 664 -13.04 -22.89 15.79
CA ASP A 664 -11.82 -23.20 15.03
C ASP A 664 -10.97 -21.96 14.70
N THR A 665 -11.15 -20.86 15.44
CA THR A 665 -10.54 -19.55 15.11
C THR A 665 -9.35 -19.16 15.97
N GLY A 666 -8.97 -20.02 16.92
CA GLY A 666 -7.92 -19.74 17.89
C GLY A 666 -8.34 -18.71 18.94
N VAL A 667 -7.37 -18.18 19.68
CA VAL A 667 -7.60 -17.09 20.64
C VAL A 667 -7.74 -15.76 19.89
N ARG A 668 -8.85 -15.07 20.17
CA ARG A 668 -9.15 -13.73 19.65
C ARG A 668 -9.11 -12.72 20.80
N PRO A 669 -8.04 -11.92 20.96
CA PRO A 669 -8.05 -10.84 21.93
C PRO A 669 -9.12 -9.79 21.58
N GLU A 670 -9.52 -8.98 22.55
CA GLU A 670 -10.35 -7.81 22.29
C GLU A 670 -9.61 -6.88 21.32
N LEU A 671 -10.26 -6.49 20.22
CA LEU A 671 -9.62 -5.70 19.16
C LEU A 671 -9.03 -4.39 19.69
N ALA A 672 -9.73 -3.72 20.61
CA ALA A 672 -9.25 -2.50 21.24
C ALA A 672 -7.96 -2.67 22.06
N SER A 673 -7.63 -3.90 22.50
CA SER A 673 -6.36 -4.18 23.18
C SER A 673 -5.15 -4.21 22.24
N LEU A 674 -5.37 -4.36 20.93
CA LEU A 674 -4.32 -4.37 19.92
C LEU A 674 -3.94 -2.96 19.43
N GLY A 675 -4.87 -2.01 19.51
CA GLY A 675 -4.63 -0.64 19.07
C GLY A 675 -5.91 0.16 18.81
N PRO A 676 -5.75 1.46 18.49
CA PRO A 676 -6.86 2.35 18.17
C PRO A 676 -7.57 1.91 16.88
N TYR A 677 -8.82 2.31 16.69
CA TYR A 677 -9.62 1.89 15.52
C TYR A 677 -9.12 2.51 14.21
N THR A 678 -8.56 3.71 14.26
CA THR A 678 -8.01 4.45 13.12
C THR A 678 -6.69 5.08 13.50
N TRP A 679 -5.85 5.37 12.51
CA TRP A 679 -4.70 6.24 12.73
C TRP A 679 -5.15 7.69 12.92
N GLU A 680 -4.50 8.39 13.84
CA GLU A 680 -4.68 9.83 14.07
C GLU A 680 -3.34 10.55 14.27
N PRO A 681 -3.24 11.83 13.87
CA PRO A 681 -2.09 12.69 14.18
C PRO A 681 -1.78 12.75 15.67
N GLN A 682 -0.49 12.68 16.04
CA GLN A 682 -0.06 12.72 17.44
C GLN A 682 0.26 14.14 17.90
N PRO A 683 0.08 14.48 19.19
CA PRO A 683 0.56 15.74 19.73
C PRO A 683 2.06 15.94 19.43
N ALA A 684 2.42 17.12 18.93
CA ALA A 684 3.82 17.49 18.72
C ALA A 684 4.53 17.68 20.08
N ALA A 685 5.82 17.34 20.15
CA ALA A 685 6.59 17.51 21.38
C ALA A 685 6.73 19.01 21.72
N PRO A 686 6.45 19.44 22.97
CA PRO A 686 6.57 20.85 23.33
C PRO A 686 8.02 21.30 23.38
N TRP A 687 8.27 22.56 23.04
CA TRP A 687 9.60 23.18 23.13
C TRP A 687 9.49 24.68 23.42
N SER A 688 10.57 25.23 23.98
CA SER A 688 10.84 26.66 24.10
C SER A 688 12.31 26.88 23.76
N LEU A 689 12.57 27.62 22.69
CA LEU A 689 13.90 27.85 22.14
C LEU A 689 14.14 29.35 21.96
N SER A 690 15.39 29.77 21.96
CA SER A 690 15.74 31.17 21.75
C SER A 690 15.99 31.45 20.26
N ASP A 691 15.53 32.61 19.80
CA ASP A 691 15.95 33.15 18.50
C ASP A 691 17.38 33.74 18.56
N HIS A 692 17.84 34.27 17.43
CA HIS A 692 19.17 34.89 17.30
C HIS A 692 19.38 36.15 18.17
N GLU A 693 18.31 36.76 18.70
CA GLU A 693 18.37 37.88 19.64
C GLU A 693 18.27 37.41 21.11
N GLY A 694 18.15 36.10 21.34
CA GLY A 694 17.99 35.50 22.67
C GLY A 694 16.56 35.54 23.19
N LYS A 695 15.58 35.94 22.37
CA LYS A 695 14.17 35.99 22.78
C LYS A 695 13.56 34.58 22.72
N PRO A 696 12.86 34.14 23.78
CA PRO A 696 12.22 32.83 23.78
C PRO A 696 11.02 32.79 22.84
N VAL A 697 10.89 31.69 22.11
CA VAL A 697 9.75 31.31 21.29
C VAL A 697 9.37 29.89 21.66
N SER A 698 8.11 29.64 21.99
CA SER A 698 7.62 28.29 22.28
C SER A 698 6.59 27.82 21.25
N LEU A 699 6.44 26.50 21.13
CA LEU A 699 5.37 25.92 20.32
C LEU A 699 3.97 26.34 20.82
N ALA A 700 3.84 26.56 22.13
CA ALA A 700 2.58 26.99 22.73
C ALA A 700 2.16 28.39 22.26
N ASP A 701 3.11 29.29 22.02
CA ASP A 701 2.87 30.65 21.50
C ASP A 701 2.32 30.65 20.07
N LEU A 702 2.47 29.53 19.36
CA LEU A 702 2.07 29.36 17.96
C LEU A 702 0.73 28.63 17.80
N ARG A 703 0.11 28.17 18.90
CA ARG A 703 -1.21 27.54 18.87
C ARG A 703 -2.25 28.44 18.22
N GLY A 704 -3.23 27.82 17.56
CA GLY A 704 -4.25 28.51 16.78
C GLY A 704 -3.83 28.81 15.34
N LYS A 705 -2.58 28.52 14.95
CA LYS A 705 -2.11 28.59 13.56
C LYS A 705 -1.31 27.34 13.20
N PRO A 706 -1.46 26.81 11.98
CA PRO A 706 -0.55 25.77 11.50
C PRO A 706 0.87 26.31 11.31
N VAL A 707 1.87 25.47 11.53
CA VAL A 707 3.30 25.84 11.49
C VAL A 707 4.09 24.78 10.73
N ILE A 708 4.95 25.21 9.81
CA ILE A 708 6.05 24.40 9.27
C ILE A 708 7.28 24.58 10.16
N VAL A 709 7.83 23.47 10.66
CA VAL A 709 9.09 23.46 11.42
C VAL A 709 10.17 22.75 10.60
N VAL A 710 11.25 23.47 10.27
CA VAL A 710 12.39 22.97 9.51
C VAL A 710 13.59 22.79 10.44
N PHE A 711 13.97 21.55 10.72
CA PHE A 711 15.16 21.18 11.48
C PHE A 711 16.37 21.11 10.53
N TYR A 712 17.35 21.98 10.73
CA TYR A 712 18.52 22.10 9.87
C TYR A 712 19.83 22.10 10.65
N LEU A 713 20.89 21.58 10.03
CA LEU A 713 22.16 21.21 10.70
C LEU A 713 23.15 22.38 10.82
N GLY A 714 22.63 23.60 11.01
CA GLY A 714 23.42 24.81 11.17
C GLY A 714 23.95 25.43 9.88
N ALA A 715 24.60 26.58 10.03
CA ALA A 715 25.08 27.40 8.91
C ALA A 715 26.17 26.73 8.06
N GLY A 716 26.89 25.75 8.61
CA GLY A 716 27.91 24.98 7.89
C GLY A 716 27.35 23.93 6.91
N CYS A 717 26.04 23.68 6.94
CA CYS A 717 25.37 22.72 6.06
C CYS A 717 24.88 23.40 4.78
N LEU A 718 25.60 23.21 3.66
CA LEU A 718 25.26 23.86 2.38
C LEU A 718 23.85 23.50 1.88
N HIS A 719 23.46 22.22 1.95
CA HIS A 719 22.14 21.76 1.53
C HIS A 719 21.01 22.34 2.40
N CYS A 720 21.27 22.56 3.69
CA CYS A 720 20.34 23.23 4.59
C CYS A 720 20.08 24.67 4.16
N VAL A 721 21.15 25.40 3.85
CA VAL A 721 21.04 26.79 3.40
C VAL A 721 20.31 26.88 2.06
N GLU A 722 20.57 25.94 1.14
CA GLU A 722 19.81 25.81 -0.11
C GLU A 722 18.31 25.57 0.16
N GLN A 723 17.97 24.67 1.09
CA GLN A 723 16.59 24.40 1.49
C GLN A 723 15.91 25.69 1.97
N LEU A 724 16.53 26.41 2.90
CA LEU A 724 15.98 27.67 3.42
C LEU A 724 15.78 28.72 2.31
N HIS A 725 16.69 28.80 1.33
CA HIS A 725 16.53 29.67 0.16
C HIS A 725 15.40 29.25 -0.78
N LYS A 726 15.06 27.95 -0.87
CA LYS A 726 13.86 27.48 -1.60
C LYS A 726 12.57 27.81 -0.86
N PHE A 727 12.56 27.74 0.47
CA PHE A 727 11.40 28.09 1.28
C PHE A 727 11.13 29.60 1.32
N ALA A 728 12.17 30.43 1.31
CA ALA A 728 12.06 31.88 1.39
C ALA A 728 11.07 32.52 0.39
N PRO A 729 11.15 32.26 -0.94
CA PRO A 729 10.21 32.85 -1.90
C PRO A 729 8.77 32.35 -1.71
N GLN A 730 8.57 31.10 -1.25
CA GLN A 730 7.25 30.52 -1.05
C GLN A 730 6.63 30.82 0.32
N SER A 731 7.40 31.39 1.25
CA SER A 731 6.90 31.78 2.57
C SER A 731 5.67 32.68 2.53
N ALA A 732 5.55 33.55 1.51
CA ALA A 732 4.38 34.38 1.30
C ALA A 732 3.14 33.55 0.96
N GLU A 733 3.28 32.46 0.20
CA GLU A 733 2.17 31.56 -0.13
C GLU A 733 1.73 30.75 1.09
N PHE A 734 2.68 30.26 1.91
CA PHE A 734 2.35 29.64 3.20
C PHE A 734 1.62 30.61 4.12
N ALA A 735 2.10 31.86 4.23
CA ALA A 735 1.48 32.90 5.04
C ALA A 735 0.05 33.25 4.57
N GLN A 736 -0.21 33.23 3.25
CA GLN A 736 -1.56 33.39 2.69
C GLN A 736 -2.53 32.26 3.13
N GLN A 737 -2.01 31.08 3.46
CA GLN A 737 -2.79 29.97 4.02
C GLN A 737 -2.84 30.00 5.55
N GLY A 738 -2.29 31.05 6.19
CA GLY A 738 -2.19 31.15 7.64
C GLY A 738 -1.12 30.22 8.25
N ILE A 739 -0.21 29.67 7.43
CA ILE A 739 0.86 28.77 7.87
C ILE A 739 2.14 29.57 8.12
N GLU A 740 2.66 29.52 9.33
CA GLU A 740 3.95 30.13 9.68
C GLU A 740 5.11 29.16 9.44
N ILE A 741 6.28 29.64 9.01
CA ILE A 741 7.50 28.82 8.88
C ILE A 741 8.46 29.17 10.02
N ILE A 742 9.11 28.17 10.58
CA ILE A 742 10.17 28.31 11.60
C ILE A 742 11.33 27.38 11.27
N GLY A 743 12.56 27.91 11.29
CA GLY A 743 13.78 27.11 11.24
C GLY A 743 14.33 26.84 12.64
N VAL A 744 14.72 25.60 12.91
CA VAL A 744 15.38 25.17 14.16
C VAL A 744 16.77 24.64 13.81
N SER A 745 17.80 25.32 14.31
CA SER A 745 19.21 25.07 14.02
C SER A 745 19.90 24.26 15.11
N THR A 746 20.94 23.52 14.76
CA THR A 746 21.92 22.98 15.71
C THR A 746 22.93 24.03 16.21
N ASP A 747 22.96 25.22 15.59
CA ASP A 747 23.85 26.32 15.98
C ASP A 747 23.53 26.84 17.39
N SER A 748 24.54 27.33 18.11
CA SER A 748 24.32 28.13 19.33
C SER A 748 23.65 29.47 18.99
N THR A 749 23.12 30.19 19.98
CA THR A 749 22.51 31.51 19.74
C THR A 749 23.51 32.50 19.16
N SER A 750 24.80 32.41 19.55
CA SER A 750 25.86 33.24 18.97
C SER A 750 26.17 32.87 17.53
N ASP A 751 26.31 31.58 17.23
CA ASP A 751 26.62 31.12 15.87
C ASP A 751 25.45 31.41 14.93
N LEU A 752 24.21 31.27 15.42
CA LEU A 752 23.01 31.60 14.68
C LEU A 752 22.92 33.10 14.37
N LEU A 753 23.31 33.97 15.31
CA LEU A 753 23.36 35.41 15.08
C LEU A 753 24.39 35.77 14.01
N ASP A 754 25.55 35.12 14.02
CA ASP A 754 26.58 35.34 13.01
C ASP A 754 26.17 34.79 11.64
N ALA A 755 25.54 33.62 11.60
CA ALA A 755 24.93 33.08 10.39
C ALA A 755 23.85 34.02 9.82
N HIS A 756 22.97 34.56 10.66
CA HIS A 756 21.92 35.48 10.26
C HIS A 756 22.47 36.75 9.58
N LYS A 757 23.62 37.27 10.04
CA LYS A 757 24.30 38.41 9.41
C LYS A 757 24.90 38.07 8.05
N ASN A 758 25.34 36.81 7.88
CA ASN A 758 26.11 36.36 6.72
C ASN A 758 25.26 35.70 5.63
N TYR A 759 24.02 35.31 5.90
CA TYR A 759 23.15 34.73 4.87
C TYR A 759 22.84 35.73 3.74
N THR A 760 23.02 35.27 2.50
CA THR A 760 22.75 36.06 1.30
C THR A 760 21.25 36.16 1.05
N GLY A 761 20.65 37.25 1.54
CA GLY A 761 19.20 37.45 1.52
C GLY A 761 18.59 37.05 2.86
N LYS A 762 17.87 37.97 3.49
CA LYS A 762 17.26 37.73 4.79
C LYS A 762 16.12 36.72 4.66
N PHE A 763 16.13 35.68 5.48
CA PHE A 763 15.01 34.74 5.56
C PHE A 763 13.78 35.45 6.18
N PRO A 764 12.60 35.33 5.57
CA PRO A 764 11.38 36.01 6.03
C PRO A 764 10.69 35.31 7.21
N PHE A 765 11.32 34.28 7.79
CA PHE A 765 10.82 33.48 8.89
C PHE A 765 11.84 33.41 10.04
N ARG A 766 11.36 33.03 11.23
CA ARG A 766 12.18 32.99 12.45
C ARG A 766 13.13 31.81 12.43
N LEU A 767 14.35 32.01 12.92
CA LEU A 767 15.34 30.95 13.16
C LEU A 767 15.61 30.84 14.66
N LEU A 768 15.63 29.61 15.17
CA LEU A 768 15.79 29.28 16.59
C LEU A 768 17.02 28.39 16.80
N SER A 769 17.68 28.52 17.95
CA SER A 769 18.83 27.72 18.34
C SER A 769 18.40 26.52 19.20
N ASN A 770 18.81 25.31 18.82
CA ASN A 770 18.72 24.09 19.63
C ASN A 770 20.08 23.36 19.71
N HIS A 771 21.09 24.06 20.21
CA HIS A 771 22.47 23.55 20.33
C HIS A 771 22.62 22.29 21.19
N ASP A 772 21.74 22.06 22.17
CA ASP A 772 21.77 20.84 23.01
C ASP A 772 21.12 19.61 22.36
N LEU A 773 20.52 19.77 21.17
CA LEU A 773 19.80 18.75 20.39
C LEU A 773 18.59 18.12 21.11
N SER A 774 18.13 18.70 22.22
CA SER A 774 17.01 18.15 22.99
C SER A 774 15.71 18.08 22.16
N VAL A 775 15.44 19.11 21.36
CA VAL A 775 14.25 19.17 20.49
C VAL A 775 14.45 18.33 19.23
N PHE A 776 15.66 18.32 18.63
CA PHE A 776 15.98 17.39 17.54
C PHE A 776 15.68 15.93 17.93
N LYS A 777 16.10 15.50 19.11
CA LYS A 777 15.82 14.15 19.64
C LYS A 777 14.33 13.93 19.89
N ALA A 778 13.62 14.91 20.47
CA ALA A 778 12.18 14.80 20.72
C ALA A 778 11.35 14.64 19.42
N TYR A 779 11.83 15.24 18.33
CA TYR A 779 11.26 15.12 16.98
C TYR A 779 11.90 14.00 16.15
N ARG A 780 12.74 13.15 16.75
CA ARG A 780 13.43 12.02 16.10
C ARG A 780 14.32 12.44 14.91
N CYS A 781 14.68 13.72 14.81
CA CYS A 781 15.66 14.27 13.87
C CYS A 781 17.09 14.00 14.36
N HIS A 782 17.35 12.76 14.76
CA HIS A 782 18.61 12.34 15.33
C HIS A 782 18.83 10.86 15.00
N ASP A 783 20.06 10.53 14.66
CA ASP A 783 20.54 9.16 14.53
C ASP A 783 21.09 8.69 15.88
N ASP A 784 20.36 7.80 16.53
CA ASP A 784 20.75 7.26 17.84
C ASP A 784 21.88 6.22 17.75
N PHE A 785 22.11 5.65 16.57
CA PHE A 785 23.20 4.72 16.33
C PHE A 785 24.54 5.45 16.19
N GLU A 786 24.54 6.64 15.60
CA GLU A 786 25.77 7.44 15.37
C GLU A 786 25.91 8.68 16.25
N GLY A 787 24.86 9.10 16.97
CA GLY A 787 24.88 10.29 17.81
C GLY A 787 24.92 11.60 17.03
N LYS A 788 24.27 11.64 15.86
CA LYS A 788 24.30 12.77 14.93
C LYS A 788 22.91 13.34 14.67
N PRO A 789 22.78 14.67 14.45
CA PRO A 789 21.51 15.25 14.04
C PRO A 789 21.18 14.88 12.59
N LEU A 790 19.87 14.79 12.30
CA LEU A 790 19.30 14.57 10.97
C LEU A 790 18.48 15.78 10.55
N HIS A 791 18.23 15.91 9.25
CA HIS A 791 17.29 16.89 8.74
C HIS A 791 15.87 16.46 9.07
N GLY A 792 14.99 17.46 9.24
CA GLY A 792 13.57 17.22 9.46
C GLY A 792 12.72 18.36 8.95
N THR A 793 11.55 18.06 8.41
CA THR A 793 10.54 19.06 8.05
C THR A 793 9.19 18.58 8.53
N PHE A 794 8.44 19.40 9.24
CA PHE A 794 7.19 19.02 9.90
C PHE A 794 6.09 20.02 9.59
N LEU A 795 4.86 19.52 9.49
CA LEU A 795 3.65 20.34 9.58
C LEU A 795 2.96 20.06 10.93
N ILE A 796 2.82 21.11 11.73
CA ILE A 796 2.07 21.09 12.98
C ILE A 796 0.76 21.84 12.75
N GLY A 797 -0.37 21.22 13.08
CA GLY A 797 -1.69 21.81 12.99
C GLY A 797 -1.93 22.90 14.04
N ALA A 798 -2.98 23.70 13.85
CA ALA A 798 -3.36 24.76 14.78
C ALA A 798 -3.71 24.24 16.20
N ASP A 799 -4.07 22.97 16.32
CA ASP A 799 -4.35 22.25 17.56
C ASP A 799 -3.09 21.69 18.25
N GLY A 800 -1.91 21.84 17.62
CA GLY A 800 -0.64 21.34 18.13
C GLY A 800 -0.36 19.87 17.81
N ARG A 801 -1.12 19.23 16.91
CA ARG A 801 -0.82 17.87 16.42
C ARG A 801 0.12 17.90 15.22
N GLU A 802 0.99 16.90 15.12
CA GLU A 802 1.90 16.68 14.00
C GLU A 802 1.14 16.00 12.86
N LEU A 803 0.84 16.75 11.80
CA LEU A 803 0.05 16.28 10.67
C LEU A 803 0.89 15.60 9.59
N TRP A 804 2.16 15.99 9.45
CA TRP A 804 3.07 15.50 8.41
C TRP A 804 4.53 15.68 8.84
N HIS A 805 5.43 14.80 8.37
CA HIS A 805 6.86 15.01 8.48
C HIS A 805 7.68 14.32 7.37
N ASP A 806 8.91 14.78 7.17
CA ASP A 806 9.98 14.05 6.51
C ASP A 806 11.25 14.16 7.35
N ILE A 807 11.97 13.04 7.53
CA ILE A 807 13.18 12.95 8.35
C ILE A 807 14.20 12.12 7.58
N GLY A 808 15.41 12.63 7.42
CA GLY A 808 16.43 11.95 6.63
C GLY A 808 17.84 12.51 6.74
N ALA A 809 18.77 11.81 6.09
CA ALA A 809 20.14 12.29 5.90
C ALA A 809 20.16 13.55 5.01
N GLU A 810 19.23 13.67 4.07
CA GLU A 810 19.07 14.81 3.18
C GLU A 810 17.89 15.70 3.60
N PRO A 811 17.94 17.03 3.36
CA PRO A 811 16.80 17.90 3.61
C PRO A 811 15.67 17.69 2.59
N PHE A 812 14.44 17.92 3.01
CA PHE A 812 13.27 17.85 2.14
C PHE A 812 13.17 19.08 1.21
N MET A 813 13.24 18.86 -0.11
CA MET A 813 13.38 19.96 -1.09
C MET A 813 12.12 20.28 -1.92
N ASP A 814 11.04 19.49 -1.82
CA ASP A 814 9.84 19.65 -2.65
C ASP A 814 8.80 20.57 -1.99
N VAL A 815 9.10 21.87 -1.98
CA VAL A 815 8.30 22.89 -1.29
C VAL A 815 6.90 23.06 -1.91
N ASP A 816 6.77 22.86 -3.23
CA ASP A 816 5.49 22.88 -3.95
C ASP A 816 4.56 21.74 -3.48
N PHE A 817 5.10 20.53 -3.35
CA PHE A 817 4.36 19.41 -2.76
C PHE A 817 3.92 19.74 -1.34
N LEU A 818 4.86 20.20 -0.49
CA LEU A 818 4.58 20.47 0.92
C LEU A 818 3.49 21.53 1.08
N LEU A 819 3.50 22.58 0.27
CA LEU A 819 2.47 23.61 0.29
C LEU A 819 1.08 23.03 -0.06
N LYS A 820 0.99 22.23 -1.13
CA LYS A 820 -0.27 21.59 -1.55
C LYS A 820 -0.79 20.64 -0.48
N GLU A 821 0.08 19.80 0.06
CA GLU A 821 -0.29 18.83 1.09
C GLU A 821 -0.64 19.52 2.42
N SER A 822 0.05 20.60 2.78
CA SER A 822 -0.29 21.38 3.97
C SER A 822 -1.66 22.01 3.87
N LYS A 823 -2.04 22.57 2.71
CA LYS A 823 -3.40 23.08 2.47
C LYS A 823 -4.44 21.98 2.69
N ARG A 824 -4.21 20.80 2.11
CA ARG A 824 -5.12 19.65 2.23
C ARG A 824 -5.25 19.18 3.68
N LEU A 825 -4.14 18.93 4.36
CA LEU A 825 -4.16 18.41 5.73
C LEU A 825 -4.72 19.43 6.72
N VAL A 826 -4.38 20.71 6.60
CA VAL A 826 -4.97 21.76 7.43
C VAL A 826 -6.47 21.84 7.20
N GLN A 827 -6.95 21.81 5.95
CA GLN A 827 -8.38 21.84 5.67
C GLN A 827 -9.12 20.62 6.27
N LEU A 828 -8.54 19.42 6.16
CA LEU A 828 -9.13 18.19 6.70
C LEU A 828 -9.20 18.18 8.23
N HIS A 829 -8.20 18.75 8.91
CA HIS A 829 -8.10 18.73 10.37
C HIS A 829 -8.59 20.02 11.06
N SER A 830 -8.93 21.07 10.31
CA SER A 830 -9.46 22.34 10.86
C SER A 830 -10.99 22.39 10.95
N GLN A 831 -11.69 21.47 10.29
CA GLN A 831 -13.14 21.34 10.47
C GLN A 831 -13.40 20.79 11.87
N PRO A 832 -14.38 21.33 12.64
CA PRO A 832 -14.87 20.62 13.81
C PRO A 832 -15.26 19.23 13.30
N THR A 833 -14.69 18.19 13.91
CA THR A 833 -14.95 16.80 13.54
C THR A 833 -16.43 16.69 13.18
N VAL A 834 -16.76 16.35 11.93
CA VAL A 834 -18.05 15.70 11.68
C VAL A 834 -18.10 14.66 12.79
N PRO A 835 -19.06 14.75 13.74
CA PRO A 835 -19.07 13.79 14.82
C PRO A 835 -18.99 12.44 14.13
N ALA A 836 -17.93 11.67 14.43
CA ALA A 836 -17.87 10.28 14.02
C ALA A 836 -19.26 9.75 14.27
N ALA A 837 -19.93 9.23 13.23
CA ALA A 837 -21.30 8.74 13.34
C ALA A 837 -21.38 8.03 14.69
N PRO A 838 -22.19 8.56 15.64
CA PRO A 838 -21.95 8.48 17.07
C PRO A 838 -21.59 7.05 17.37
N ALA A 839 -20.30 6.75 17.66
CA ALA A 839 -19.72 5.40 17.59
C ALA A 839 -20.81 4.41 17.94
N ALA A 840 -21.46 3.86 16.90
CA ALA A 840 -22.80 3.32 17.07
C ALA A 840 -22.57 1.99 17.70
N ALA A 841 -22.40 2.00 19.04
CA ALA A 841 -21.59 1.08 19.82
C ALA A 841 -21.22 -0.08 18.94
N SER A 842 -20.10 0.03 18.21
CA SER A 842 -19.60 -1.12 17.47
C SER A 842 -19.17 -2.04 18.59
N THR A 843 -20.15 -2.79 19.08
CA THR A 843 -19.97 -3.97 19.87
C THR A 843 -19.07 -4.79 18.96
N GLY A 844 -17.78 -4.74 19.26
CA GLY A 844 -16.85 -5.74 18.79
C GLY A 844 -17.56 -7.07 18.92
N VAL A 845 -17.48 -7.87 17.86
CA VAL A 845 -18.07 -9.20 17.73
C VAL A 845 -18.23 -9.87 19.10
N LEU A 846 -19.47 -9.84 19.61
CA LEU A 846 -20.01 -10.58 20.75
C LEU A 846 -19.07 -10.80 21.95
N THR A 847 -19.19 -9.96 22.98
CA THR A 847 -18.95 -10.40 24.35
C THR A 847 -20.28 -10.81 25.01
N LEU A 848 -20.38 -12.09 25.36
CA LEU A 848 -21.42 -12.65 26.21
C LEU A 848 -21.27 -12.11 27.64
N ALA A 849 -21.96 -11.01 27.97
CA ALA A 849 -22.50 -10.71 29.30
C ALA A 849 -23.11 -9.31 29.29
N ASP A 850 -24.42 -9.18 29.39
CA ASP A 850 -25.07 -8.76 30.64
C ASP A 850 -26.56 -8.50 30.36
N SER A 851 -27.40 -9.33 30.95
CA SER A 851 -28.83 -9.38 30.69
C SER A 851 -29.62 -8.75 31.82
N GLN A 852 -29.36 -7.52 32.25
CA GLN A 852 -30.28 -6.79 33.14
C GLN A 852 -30.18 -5.28 32.97
N LEU A 853 -31.10 -4.69 32.20
CA LEU A 853 -31.75 -3.40 32.46
C LEU A 853 -32.68 -3.00 31.30
N ARG A 854 -33.77 -3.74 31.12
CA ARG A 854 -35.01 -3.19 30.54
C ARG A 854 -35.97 -2.87 31.69
N ARG A 855 -36.22 -1.58 31.94
CA ARG A 855 -37.50 -1.05 32.48
C ARG A 855 -37.46 0.48 32.52
N ARG A 856 -38.60 1.07 32.13
CA ARG A 856 -38.95 2.50 32.03
C ARG A 856 -38.47 3.09 30.68
N PHE A 857 -39.30 3.47 29.73
CA PHE A 857 -40.58 4.17 29.84
C PHE A 857 -41.58 3.73 28.76
N HIS A 858 -42.82 3.55 29.19
CA HIS A 858 -44.02 3.62 28.37
C HIS A 858 -44.92 4.62 29.07
N THR A 859 -45.33 5.69 28.39
CA THR A 859 -46.70 6.26 28.34
C THR A 859 -46.69 7.72 27.86
N GLN A 860 -47.80 8.09 27.20
CA GLN A 860 -48.25 9.40 26.74
C GLN A 860 -47.63 9.92 25.44
N GLU A 861 -48.37 10.42 24.45
CA GLU A 861 -49.81 10.43 24.16
C GLU A 861 -49.96 10.87 22.70
N GLN A 862 -51.05 10.44 22.05
CA GLN A 862 -51.43 10.79 20.68
C GLN A 862 -51.94 12.24 20.57
N ALA A 863 -51.57 12.96 19.51
CA ALA A 863 -52.48 13.82 18.74
C ALA A 863 -51.88 14.20 17.37
N PRO A 864 -52.69 14.27 16.29
CA PRO A 864 -52.23 14.46 14.91
C PRO A 864 -52.34 15.93 14.44
N CYS A 865 -51.46 16.36 13.53
CA CYS A 865 -51.71 17.54 12.71
C CYS A 865 -51.38 17.27 11.25
N ALA A 866 -52.40 17.48 10.43
CA ALA A 866 -52.38 17.42 8.98
C ALA A 866 -51.77 18.68 8.37
N GLY A 867 -51.21 18.52 7.17
CA GLY A 867 -51.14 19.55 6.12
C GLY A 867 -49.96 20.51 6.18
N LEU A 868 -49.07 20.41 5.18
CA LEU A 868 -48.91 21.45 4.16
C LEU A 868 -48.00 20.95 3.03
N SER A 869 -48.51 21.14 1.82
CA SER A 869 -47.87 20.99 0.53
C SER A 869 -46.81 22.06 0.28
N ASP A 870 -45.97 21.79 -0.73
CA ASP A 870 -45.05 22.69 -1.44
C ASP A 870 -43.76 23.11 -0.74
N CYS A 871 -42.67 22.41 -1.05
CA CYS A 871 -41.45 22.96 -1.68
C CYS A 871 -40.49 21.86 -2.11
#